data_AF-A0A0B7NJS8-F1
#
_entry.id   AF-A0A0B7NJS8-F1
#
_cell.length_a   1.000
_cell.length_b   1.000
_cell.length_c   1.000
_cell.angle_alpha   90.00
_cell.angle_beta   90.00
_cell.angle_gamma   90.00
#
_symmetry.space_group_name_H-M   'P 1'
#
loop_
_entity.id
_entity.type
_entity.pdbx_description
1 polymer ?
#
loop_
_entity_poly.entity_id
_entity_poly.type
_entity_poly.pdbx_seq_one_letter_code
_entity_poly.pdbx_strand_id
1 'polypeptide(L)'
;MKFGKQMEIAAFDLPENWRPHLIHYKTLKKSIRLVVDELESRGLSTEWLNTLDTDKAMQLDYVFDGDVKDPHPCIKITIDDPTSIATGEEPALLKFIPVTKQLNTEPLSIKIELVRDSEFFHLLIHELSHAAALHDKEKSRFIGDVDTLEGQLTIAASPQKKDLYAWREIFNLYTKAQIFRNENEGQYSPQSHERSLQKLQWFTKELARMNLTKKLSTRHSKKALNQFLAINAQLVHFKHFQSLNQTAMIKILKKHDKRSGLCATSEFPSFAKKNAIFVEGILQSLFNAIQTKLMTIVPQPDDYDCPVCFYQTLQNFMLLYFPKEIKEKRRENERDQASINKQQRVKYNLPSASSTIVPSHSMSSSSRNFNCISRDSRHKRSATGARRDQYRKKRKFELGRQSANTKLGSKRIHLVRVRGGNFKRRALRLESGNFSWGSEGISRKTRALTVVYNASNNELVRTNTLVKGAVIQIDATPFRQWYESHYAINLGKKSADAETATEKKSKSVEKKIAARAANAAIDPLLNDQFNAGRLYAVIASRPGQSGRCDGYILEGKELEFYLRKIKSAEEQKATKNPMRNLQIEKLVLNICVGESGDRLTRAAKVLEQLTGQTPVYSKARYTVRTFSIRRNEKISVHVTVRGPKAEEILERGLKVKEYELKARNFSQTGNFGFGIDEHIDLGIKYDPSIGIYGMDYYVVMGRPGNRVSRRKHCKAKVGVKHQIKKEEAMEWFKTRFDGVISYKA
;
A
#
# COMPACT_ATOMS: atom_id res chain seq x y z
N MET A 1 -10.10 -33.51 -27.14
CA MET A 1 -10.58 -32.46 -28.07
C MET A 1 -11.60 -31.48 -27.45
N LYS A 2 -11.87 -31.52 -26.13
CA LYS A 2 -12.95 -30.75 -25.50
C LYS A 2 -12.74 -29.22 -25.54
N PHE A 3 -11.52 -28.73 -25.30
CA PHE A 3 -11.27 -27.28 -25.20
C PHE A 3 -11.38 -26.49 -26.51
N GLY A 4 -10.90 -27.01 -27.64
CA GLY A 4 -11.00 -26.32 -28.93
C GLY A 4 -12.45 -26.10 -29.36
N LYS A 5 -13.32 -27.10 -29.14
CA LYS A 5 -14.76 -26.99 -29.40
C LYS A 5 -15.45 -26.03 -28.43
N GLN A 6 -15.03 -26.00 -27.15
CA GLN A 6 -15.53 -25.03 -26.17
C GLN A 6 -15.18 -23.59 -26.53
N MET A 7 -13.98 -23.34 -27.06
CA MET A 7 -13.58 -22.01 -27.56
C MET A 7 -14.41 -21.58 -28.76
N GLU A 8 -14.68 -22.48 -29.70
CA GLU A 8 -15.55 -22.20 -30.86
C GLU A 8 -16.98 -21.88 -30.43
N ILE A 9 -17.51 -22.61 -29.44
CA ILE A 9 -18.83 -22.31 -28.85
C ILE A 9 -18.83 -20.93 -28.18
N ALA A 10 -17.81 -20.63 -27.36
CA ALA A 10 -17.70 -19.35 -26.66
C ALA A 10 -17.42 -18.16 -27.58
N ALA A 11 -16.91 -18.40 -28.79
CA ALA A 11 -16.68 -17.36 -29.81
C ALA A 11 -17.99 -16.87 -30.45
N PHE A 12 -19.09 -17.63 -30.39
CA PHE A 12 -20.39 -17.17 -30.89
C PHE A 12 -20.94 -15.99 -30.08
N ASP A 13 -20.60 -15.91 -28.79
CA ASP A 13 -21.00 -14.80 -27.91
C ASP A 13 -20.24 -13.48 -28.21
N LEU A 14 -19.22 -13.53 -29.08
CA LEU A 14 -18.47 -12.35 -29.50
C LEU A 14 -19.01 -11.75 -30.82
N PRO A 15 -18.83 -10.42 -31.02
CA PRO A 15 -19.11 -9.77 -32.30
C PRO A 15 -18.42 -10.47 -33.47
N GLU A 16 -19.11 -10.58 -34.61
CA GLU A 16 -18.63 -11.33 -35.78
C GLU A 16 -17.27 -10.83 -36.30
N ASN A 17 -17.05 -9.51 -36.24
CA ASN A 17 -15.81 -8.87 -36.64
C ASN A 17 -14.61 -9.17 -35.72
N TRP A 18 -14.84 -9.68 -34.51
CA TRP A 18 -13.78 -9.99 -33.54
C TRP A 18 -13.34 -11.46 -33.61
N ARG A 19 -14.20 -12.35 -34.10
CA ARG A 19 -13.92 -13.80 -34.19
C ARG A 19 -12.64 -14.15 -34.97
N PRO A 20 -12.28 -13.47 -36.08
CA PRO A 20 -11.04 -13.75 -36.82
C PRO A 20 -9.75 -13.39 -36.07
N HIS A 21 -9.84 -12.61 -34.99
CA HIS A 21 -8.68 -12.17 -34.20
C HIS A 21 -8.48 -13.01 -32.93
N LEU A 22 -9.24 -14.11 -32.79
CA LEU A 22 -9.06 -15.09 -31.72
C LEU A 22 -7.95 -16.06 -32.08
N ILE A 23 -7.15 -16.44 -31.08
CA ILE A 23 -6.06 -17.40 -31.27
C ILE A 23 -6.59 -18.73 -31.81
N HIS A 24 -6.14 -19.12 -33.00
CA HIS A 24 -6.52 -20.37 -33.66
C HIS A 24 -5.86 -21.61 -33.02
N TYR A 25 -6.39 -22.03 -31.87
CA TYR A 25 -5.86 -23.12 -31.04
C TYR A 25 -5.65 -24.45 -31.79
N LYS A 26 -6.50 -24.78 -32.77
CA LYS A 26 -6.39 -26.04 -33.53
C LYS A 26 -5.14 -26.05 -34.42
N THR A 27 -4.80 -24.93 -35.05
CA THR A 27 -3.63 -24.78 -35.91
C THR A 27 -2.34 -24.87 -35.10
N LEU A 28 -2.24 -24.09 -34.02
CA LEU A 28 -1.10 -24.14 -33.09
C LEU A 28 -0.92 -25.52 -32.45
N LYS A 29 -2.01 -26.23 -32.16
CA LYS A 29 -1.91 -27.59 -31.64
C LYS A 29 -1.31 -28.57 -32.65
N LYS A 30 -1.54 -28.36 -33.96
CA LYS A 30 -0.95 -29.21 -35.00
C LYS A 30 0.56 -28.97 -35.10
N SER A 31 1.02 -27.73 -35.04
CA SER A 31 2.45 -27.41 -35.09
C SER A 31 3.23 -27.95 -33.88
N ILE A 32 2.64 -28.03 -32.68
CA ILE A 32 3.30 -28.70 -31.53
C ILE A 32 3.72 -30.14 -31.85
N ARG A 33 2.95 -30.87 -32.67
CA ARG A 33 3.35 -32.25 -33.04
C ARG A 33 4.65 -32.24 -33.85
N LEU A 34 4.78 -31.32 -34.80
CA LEU A 34 5.98 -31.16 -35.62
C LEU A 34 7.21 -30.79 -34.78
N VAL A 35 7.03 -30.04 -33.70
CA VAL A 35 8.11 -29.73 -32.74
C VAL A 35 8.58 -30.97 -32.00
N VAL A 36 7.64 -31.82 -31.56
CA VAL A 36 7.97 -33.09 -30.90
C VAL A 36 8.68 -34.04 -31.85
N ASP A 37 8.20 -34.13 -33.10
CA ASP A 37 8.85 -34.94 -34.14
C ASP A 37 10.30 -34.46 -34.41
N GLU A 38 10.55 -33.14 -34.39
CA GLU A 38 11.91 -32.58 -34.52
C GLU A 38 12.79 -32.92 -33.29
N LEU A 39 12.25 -32.80 -32.07
CA LEU A 39 12.95 -33.16 -30.83
C LEU A 39 13.36 -34.64 -30.80
N GLU A 40 12.44 -35.53 -31.18
CA GLU A 40 12.69 -36.97 -31.26
C GLU A 40 13.73 -37.29 -32.33
N SER A 41 13.69 -36.64 -33.50
CA SER A 41 14.69 -36.81 -34.56
C SER A 41 16.11 -36.41 -34.13
N ARG A 42 16.21 -35.47 -33.17
CA ARG A 42 17.47 -34.99 -32.60
C ARG A 42 17.92 -35.78 -31.36
N GLY A 43 17.15 -36.79 -30.94
CA GLY A 43 17.47 -37.65 -29.79
C GLY A 43 17.14 -37.02 -28.44
N LEU A 44 16.39 -35.92 -28.40
CA LEU A 44 15.98 -35.21 -27.19
C LEU A 44 14.56 -35.67 -26.79
N SER A 45 14.45 -36.85 -26.19
CA SER A 45 13.14 -37.39 -25.79
C SER A 45 12.56 -36.62 -24.59
N THR A 46 11.24 -36.56 -24.49
CA THR A 46 10.59 -35.87 -23.35
C THR A 46 10.86 -36.53 -22.00
N GLU A 47 11.04 -37.84 -21.97
CA GLU A 47 11.37 -38.58 -20.74
C GLU A 47 12.75 -38.19 -20.26
N TRP A 48 13.71 -38.06 -21.18
CA TRP A 48 15.08 -37.63 -20.90
C TRP A 48 15.18 -36.15 -20.49
N LEU A 49 14.45 -35.25 -21.15
CA LEU A 49 14.44 -33.83 -20.77
C LEU A 49 13.90 -33.60 -19.34
N ASN A 50 12.98 -34.44 -18.89
CA ASN A 50 12.44 -34.37 -17.52
C ASN A 50 13.39 -34.98 -16.47
N THR A 51 14.31 -35.87 -16.84
CA THR A 51 15.31 -36.43 -15.90
C THR A 51 16.46 -35.47 -15.63
N LEU A 52 16.84 -34.65 -16.61
CA LEU A 52 17.92 -33.66 -16.46
C LEU A 52 17.69 -32.65 -15.32
N ASP A 53 16.44 -32.23 -15.10
CA ASP A 53 16.11 -31.24 -14.05
C ASP A 53 16.25 -31.83 -12.62
N THR A 54 16.45 -33.15 -12.50
CA THR A 54 16.61 -33.85 -11.20
C THR A 54 18.07 -34.05 -10.77
N ASP A 55 19.01 -34.07 -11.72
CA ASP A 55 20.43 -34.27 -11.44
C ASP A 55 21.16 -32.92 -11.36
N LYS A 56 21.64 -32.57 -10.16
CA LYS A 56 22.27 -31.28 -9.84
C LYS A 56 23.51 -30.91 -10.69
N ALA A 57 23.99 -31.79 -11.56
CA ALA A 57 25.16 -31.59 -12.40
C ALA A 57 24.84 -31.02 -13.79
N MET A 58 23.58 -31.06 -14.24
CA MET A 58 23.15 -30.53 -15.53
C MET A 58 21.89 -29.66 -15.37
N GLN A 59 21.94 -28.41 -15.82
CA GLN A 59 20.81 -27.49 -15.76
C GLN A 59 20.27 -27.21 -17.18
N LEU A 60 18.95 -27.39 -17.36
CA LEU A 60 18.24 -27.06 -18.59
C LEU A 60 17.55 -25.69 -18.45
N ASP A 61 18.02 -24.71 -19.23
CA ASP A 61 17.38 -23.40 -19.36
C ASP A 61 16.79 -23.27 -20.76
N TYR A 62 15.54 -22.85 -20.86
CA TYR A 62 14.87 -22.60 -22.13
C TYR A 62 14.73 -21.09 -22.35
N VAL A 63 15.49 -20.50 -23.26
CA VAL A 63 15.64 -19.04 -23.41
C VAL A 63 15.10 -18.58 -24.76
N PHE A 64 14.63 -17.33 -24.84
CA PHE A 64 14.24 -16.66 -26.09
C PHE A 64 15.27 -15.57 -26.40
N ASP A 65 16.19 -15.85 -27.33
CA ASP A 65 17.29 -14.97 -27.73
C ASP A 65 16.88 -14.15 -28.98
N GLY A 66 15.96 -13.18 -28.87
CA GLY A 66 15.54 -12.40 -30.04
C GLY A 66 14.52 -11.28 -29.83
N ASP A 67 14.08 -10.67 -30.94
CA ASP A 67 13.06 -9.61 -30.98
C ASP A 67 11.69 -10.19 -31.40
N VAL A 68 10.60 -9.40 -31.33
CA VAL A 68 9.24 -9.84 -31.72
C VAL A 68 9.17 -10.40 -33.14
N LYS A 69 9.99 -9.85 -34.04
CA LYS A 69 10.03 -10.29 -35.45
C LYS A 69 10.79 -11.59 -35.64
N ASP A 70 11.60 -11.99 -34.67
CA ASP A 70 12.37 -13.23 -34.72
C ASP A 70 12.71 -13.75 -33.31
N PRO A 71 11.82 -14.55 -32.70
CA PRO A 71 11.87 -14.88 -31.27
C PRO A 71 12.95 -15.91 -30.86
N HIS A 72 13.67 -16.51 -31.82
CA HIS A 72 14.75 -17.51 -31.64
C HIS A 72 14.72 -18.26 -30.28
N PRO A 73 13.79 -19.21 -30.09
CA PRO A 73 13.78 -20.09 -28.94
C PRO A 73 15.02 -21.00 -28.96
N CYS A 74 15.77 -21.03 -27.86
CA CYS A 74 16.97 -21.84 -27.72
C CYS A 74 16.94 -22.65 -26.41
N ILE A 75 17.35 -23.92 -26.52
CA ILE A 75 17.58 -24.78 -25.35
C ILE A 75 19.04 -24.61 -24.96
N LYS A 76 19.29 -24.15 -23.74
CA LYS A 76 20.62 -24.00 -23.17
C LYS A 76 20.82 -25.06 -22.09
N ILE A 77 21.73 -26.00 -22.33
CA ILE A 77 22.12 -27.02 -21.35
C ILE A 77 23.46 -26.57 -20.77
N THR A 78 23.50 -26.35 -19.46
CA THR A 78 24.72 -26.00 -18.72
C THR A 78 25.19 -27.22 -17.95
N ILE A 79 26.44 -27.64 -18.17
CA ILE A 79 27.04 -28.81 -17.54
C ILE A 79 28.19 -28.33 -16.66
N ASP A 80 28.13 -28.61 -15.36
CA ASP A 80 29.10 -28.12 -14.38
C ASP A 80 30.43 -28.89 -14.47
N ASP A 81 30.39 -30.21 -14.64
CA ASP A 81 31.56 -31.09 -14.81
C ASP A 81 31.55 -31.84 -16.17
N PRO A 82 32.22 -31.32 -17.21
CA PRO A 82 32.16 -31.88 -18.57
C PRO A 82 32.88 -33.24 -18.73
N THR A 83 33.71 -33.65 -17.78
CA THR A 83 34.39 -34.96 -17.78
C THR A 83 33.46 -36.14 -17.53
N SER A 84 32.29 -35.92 -16.93
CA SER A 84 31.28 -36.97 -16.66
C SER A 84 30.65 -37.55 -17.94
N ILE A 85 30.65 -36.79 -19.03
CA ILE A 85 30.07 -37.16 -20.34
C ILE A 85 30.94 -38.21 -21.08
N ALA A 86 32.25 -38.26 -20.79
CA ALA A 86 33.21 -39.10 -21.51
C ALA A 86 33.23 -40.57 -21.04
N THR A 87 32.78 -40.86 -19.82
CA THR A 87 32.97 -42.17 -19.16
C THR A 87 31.77 -43.11 -19.21
N GLY A 88 30.58 -42.67 -19.61
CA GLY A 88 29.45 -43.58 -19.80
C GLY A 88 28.08 -42.90 -19.86
N GLU A 89 27.24 -43.41 -20.77
CA GLU A 89 25.76 -43.40 -20.77
C GLU A 89 24.96 -42.42 -21.65
N GLU A 90 25.50 -41.35 -22.28
CA GLU A 90 24.65 -40.44 -23.10
C GLU A 90 25.16 -40.08 -24.52
N PRO A 91 24.88 -40.90 -25.54
CA PRO A 91 25.36 -40.69 -26.93
C PRO A 91 24.66 -39.53 -27.69
N ALA A 92 23.63 -38.91 -27.11
CA ALA A 92 22.87 -37.83 -27.75
C ALA A 92 23.57 -36.46 -27.63
N LEU A 93 24.14 -36.15 -26.47
CA LEU A 93 24.78 -34.85 -26.19
C LEU A 93 26.12 -34.67 -26.92
N LEU A 94 26.84 -35.77 -27.17
CA LEU A 94 28.10 -35.77 -27.94
C LEU A 94 27.94 -35.24 -29.37
N LYS A 95 26.75 -35.32 -29.96
CA LYS A 95 26.45 -34.83 -31.32
C LYS A 95 26.36 -33.31 -31.42
N PHE A 96 26.16 -32.62 -30.29
CA PHE A 96 25.96 -31.17 -30.24
C PHE A 96 27.19 -30.41 -29.76
N ILE A 97 28.26 -31.11 -29.39
CA ILE A 97 29.55 -30.51 -29.00
C ILE A 97 30.38 -30.31 -30.27
N PRO A 98 30.81 -29.08 -30.60
CA PRO A 98 31.70 -28.86 -31.75
C PRO A 98 33.04 -29.58 -31.52
N VAL A 99 33.48 -30.36 -32.50
CA VAL A 99 34.69 -31.24 -32.48
C VAL A 99 35.98 -30.48 -32.08
N THR A 100 35.96 -29.15 -32.12
CA THR A 100 37.11 -28.26 -31.90
C THR A 100 37.34 -27.81 -30.45
N LYS A 101 36.46 -28.12 -29.49
CA LYS A 101 36.64 -27.72 -28.07
C LYS A 101 37.24 -28.86 -27.23
N GLN A 102 38.41 -28.64 -26.63
CA GLN A 102 38.97 -29.53 -25.59
C GLN A 102 38.13 -29.43 -24.31
N LEU A 103 37.75 -30.57 -23.72
CA LEU A 103 36.99 -30.66 -22.48
C LEU A 103 37.88 -30.24 -21.29
N ASN A 104 37.85 -28.96 -20.94
CA ASN A 104 38.53 -28.39 -19.76
C ASN A 104 37.59 -28.39 -18.53
N THR A 105 38.10 -28.13 -17.33
CA THR A 105 37.35 -28.06 -16.05
C THR A 105 36.44 -26.82 -15.90
N GLU A 106 36.02 -26.20 -17.01
CA GLU A 106 35.10 -25.05 -17.01
C GLU A 106 33.68 -25.50 -17.39
N PRO A 107 32.62 -24.86 -16.86
CA PRO A 107 31.24 -25.24 -17.15
C PRO A 107 30.92 -25.07 -18.64
N LEU A 108 30.48 -26.14 -19.29
CA LEU A 108 30.17 -26.15 -20.72
C LEU A 108 28.70 -25.78 -20.96
N SER A 109 28.44 -24.75 -21.76
CA SER A 109 27.09 -24.41 -22.21
C SER A 109 26.85 -24.83 -23.66
N ILE A 110 25.88 -25.70 -23.89
CA ILE A 110 25.44 -26.14 -25.23
C ILE A 110 24.15 -25.40 -25.58
N LYS A 111 24.11 -24.78 -26.76
CA LYS A 111 22.91 -24.13 -27.31
C LYS A 111 22.33 -24.98 -28.44
N ILE A 112 21.04 -25.30 -28.36
CA ILE A 112 20.31 -26.08 -29.37
C ILE A 112 19.14 -25.23 -29.89
N GLU A 113 19.13 -24.99 -31.19
CA GLU A 113 18.07 -24.24 -31.89
C GLU A 113 17.19 -25.18 -32.70
N LEU A 114 15.87 -25.04 -32.56
CA LEU A 114 14.87 -25.88 -33.24
C LEU A 114 14.10 -25.05 -34.26
N VAL A 115 14.00 -25.56 -35.50
CA VAL A 115 13.39 -24.83 -36.61
C VAL A 115 11.87 -24.82 -36.48
N ARG A 116 11.26 -25.97 -36.17
CA ARG A 116 9.80 -26.10 -36.01
C ARG A 116 9.30 -25.37 -34.77
N ASP A 117 10.14 -25.28 -33.75
CA ASP A 117 9.82 -24.53 -32.54
C ASP A 117 9.81 -23.02 -32.80
N SER A 118 10.79 -22.53 -33.57
CA SER A 118 10.80 -21.16 -34.09
C SER A 118 9.55 -20.87 -34.91
N GLU A 119 9.17 -21.74 -35.85
CA GLU A 119 7.92 -21.61 -36.63
C GLU A 119 6.66 -21.56 -35.73
N PHE A 120 6.60 -22.38 -34.67
CA PHE A 120 5.49 -22.36 -33.71
C PHE A 120 5.35 -21.00 -33.01
N PHE A 121 6.45 -20.43 -32.52
CA PHE A 121 6.43 -19.14 -31.83
C PHE A 121 6.20 -17.97 -32.79
N HIS A 122 6.68 -18.04 -34.03
CA HIS A 122 6.33 -17.10 -35.10
C HIS A 122 4.82 -17.07 -35.36
N LEU A 123 4.18 -18.25 -35.49
CA LEU A 123 2.73 -18.36 -35.65
C LEU A 123 1.99 -17.82 -34.41
N LEU A 124 2.46 -18.13 -33.21
CA LEU A 124 1.84 -17.66 -31.97
C LEU A 124 1.93 -16.13 -31.83
N ILE A 125 3.09 -15.55 -32.13
CA ILE A 125 3.31 -14.09 -32.10
C ILE A 125 2.48 -13.40 -33.17
N HIS A 126 2.36 -13.97 -34.38
CA HIS A 126 1.49 -13.45 -35.43
C HIS A 126 0.03 -13.36 -34.94
N GLU A 127 -0.51 -14.43 -34.36
CA GLU A 127 -1.88 -14.47 -33.81
C GLU A 127 -2.07 -13.45 -32.67
N LEU A 128 -1.07 -13.31 -31.78
CA LEU A 128 -1.10 -12.33 -30.70
C LEU A 128 -1.03 -10.89 -31.22
N SER A 129 -0.25 -10.64 -32.27
CA SER A 129 -0.15 -9.33 -32.91
C SER A 129 -1.47 -8.93 -33.61
N HIS A 130 -2.15 -9.89 -34.24
CA HIS A 130 -3.47 -9.68 -34.83
C HIS A 130 -4.51 -9.35 -33.75
N ALA A 131 -4.49 -10.07 -32.62
CA ALA A 131 -5.34 -9.75 -31.47
C ALA A 131 -5.03 -8.36 -30.87
N ALA A 132 -3.75 -7.98 -30.79
CA ALA A 132 -3.33 -6.66 -30.30
C ALA A 132 -3.77 -5.51 -31.22
N ALA A 133 -3.69 -5.69 -32.55
CA ALA A 133 -4.16 -4.71 -33.52
C ALA A 133 -5.67 -4.43 -33.37
N LEU A 134 -6.47 -5.47 -33.13
CA LEU A 134 -7.89 -5.31 -32.83
C LEU A 134 -8.09 -4.54 -31.51
N HIS A 135 -7.29 -4.84 -30.48
CA HIS A 135 -7.36 -4.13 -29.21
C HIS A 135 -7.12 -2.62 -29.36
N ASP A 136 -6.10 -2.20 -30.10
CA ASP A 136 -5.78 -0.78 -30.29
C ASP A 136 -6.85 -0.05 -31.11
N LYS A 137 -7.40 -0.72 -32.13
CA LYS A 137 -8.53 -0.22 -32.93
C LYS A 137 -9.77 -0.01 -32.08
N GLU A 138 -10.17 -1.01 -31.30
CA GLU A 138 -11.36 -0.94 -30.44
C GLU A 138 -11.16 0.02 -29.26
N LYS A 139 -9.94 0.12 -28.71
CA LYS A 139 -9.60 1.13 -27.68
C LYS A 139 -9.81 2.54 -28.21
N SER A 140 -9.31 2.84 -29.40
CA SER A 140 -9.44 4.18 -30.01
C SER A 140 -10.90 4.52 -30.29
N ARG A 141 -11.66 3.56 -30.82
CA ARG A 141 -13.10 3.67 -31.02
C ARG A 141 -13.85 3.93 -29.71
N PHE A 142 -13.54 3.16 -28.67
CA PHE A 142 -14.17 3.27 -27.36
C PHE A 142 -13.94 4.64 -26.71
N ILE A 143 -12.71 5.17 -26.79
CA ILE A 143 -12.40 6.50 -26.28
C ILE A 143 -13.23 7.55 -27.01
N GLY A 144 -13.37 7.46 -28.34
CA GLY A 144 -14.25 8.33 -29.11
C GLY A 144 -15.73 8.22 -28.73
N ASP A 145 -16.22 7.01 -28.46
CA ASP A 145 -17.59 6.77 -27.99
C ASP A 145 -17.83 7.36 -26.59
N VAL A 146 -16.83 7.27 -25.70
CA VAL A 146 -16.86 7.90 -24.35
C VAL A 146 -16.85 9.41 -24.46
N ASP A 147 -16.03 10.01 -25.32
CA ASP A 147 -15.96 11.46 -25.53
C ASP A 147 -17.27 12.00 -26.13
N THR A 148 -17.88 11.25 -27.04
CA THR A 148 -19.21 11.56 -27.58
C THR A 148 -20.28 11.52 -26.49
N LEU A 149 -20.22 10.51 -25.60
CA LEU A 149 -21.13 10.40 -24.48
C LEU A 149 -20.91 11.51 -23.44
N GLU A 150 -19.66 11.91 -23.20
CA GLU A 150 -19.27 13.02 -22.33
C GLU A 150 -19.96 14.33 -22.76
N GLY A 151 -19.90 14.64 -24.05
CA GLY A 151 -20.58 15.80 -24.64
C GLY A 151 -22.11 15.73 -24.46
N GLN A 152 -22.72 14.56 -24.69
CA GLN A 152 -24.16 14.37 -24.49
C GLN A 152 -24.59 14.50 -23.03
N LEU A 153 -23.79 13.96 -22.09
CA LEU A 153 -24.06 13.98 -20.66
C LEU A 153 -23.89 15.37 -20.07
N THR A 154 -22.92 16.16 -20.53
CA THR A 154 -22.73 17.55 -20.09
C THR A 154 -23.99 18.39 -20.35
N ILE A 155 -24.64 18.16 -21.50
CA ILE A 155 -25.90 18.82 -21.87
C ILE A 155 -27.07 18.25 -21.03
N ALA A 156 -27.13 16.93 -20.86
CA ALA A 156 -28.22 16.24 -20.16
C ALA A 156 -28.23 16.51 -18.64
N ALA A 157 -27.06 16.62 -18.01
CA ALA A 157 -26.85 16.79 -16.58
C ALA A 157 -26.58 18.25 -16.16
N SER A 158 -26.96 19.21 -17.01
CA SER A 158 -26.91 20.63 -16.64
C SER A 158 -27.90 20.95 -15.50
N PRO A 159 -27.54 21.83 -14.54
CA PRO A 159 -28.29 22.04 -13.29
C PRO A 159 -29.74 22.54 -13.46
N GLN A 160 -30.07 23.10 -14.62
CA GLN A 160 -31.41 23.60 -14.95
C GLN A 160 -32.31 22.55 -15.64
N LYS A 161 -31.78 21.37 -15.99
CA LYS A 161 -32.52 20.32 -16.72
C LYS A 161 -33.20 19.34 -15.76
N LYS A 162 -34.39 18.85 -16.16
CA LYS A 162 -35.24 17.95 -15.36
C LYS A 162 -34.59 16.57 -15.08
N ASP A 163 -33.69 16.13 -15.97
CA ASP A 163 -33.17 14.75 -15.98
C ASP A 163 -31.95 14.53 -15.06
N LEU A 164 -31.40 15.59 -14.43
CA LEU A 164 -30.21 15.51 -13.57
C LEU A 164 -30.34 14.48 -12.44
N TYR A 165 -31.47 14.49 -11.72
CA TYR A 165 -31.68 13.56 -10.59
C TYR A 165 -31.86 12.12 -11.04
N ALA A 166 -32.47 11.90 -12.23
CA ALA A 166 -32.57 10.57 -12.80
C ALA A 166 -31.18 10.03 -13.18
N TRP A 167 -30.32 10.88 -13.75
CA TRP A 167 -28.91 10.53 -14.02
C TRP A 167 -28.10 10.27 -12.74
N ARG A 168 -28.34 11.00 -11.64
CA ARG A 168 -27.74 10.70 -10.34
C ARG A 168 -28.12 9.31 -9.83
N GLU A 169 -29.40 8.96 -9.89
CA GLU A 169 -29.89 7.63 -9.51
C GLU A 169 -29.24 6.53 -10.36
N ILE A 170 -29.14 6.74 -11.68
CA ILE A 170 -28.47 5.82 -12.61
C ILE A 170 -26.99 5.62 -12.25
N PHE A 171 -26.24 6.70 -11.99
CA PHE A 171 -24.81 6.59 -11.65
C PHE A 171 -24.56 6.03 -10.25
N ASN A 172 -25.46 6.26 -9.29
CA ASN A 172 -25.41 5.62 -7.98
C ASN A 172 -25.62 4.10 -8.10
N LEU A 173 -26.64 3.67 -8.88
CA LEU A 173 -26.84 2.25 -9.19
C LEU A 173 -25.64 1.62 -9.89
N TYR A 174 -25.03 2.33 -10.84
CA TYR A 174 -23.83 1.86 -11.54
C TYR A 174 -22.64 1.68 -10.58
N THR A 175 -22.42 2.65 -9.68
CA THR A 175 -21.37 2.58 -8.65
C THR A 175 -21.60 1.44 -7.67
N LYS A 176 -22.86 1.14 -7.33
CA LYS A 176 -23.25 -0.02 -6.51
C LYS A 176 -23.06 -1.35 -7.24
N ALA A 177 -23.36 -1.41 -8.54
CA ALA A 177 -23.22 -2.61 -9.35
C ALA A 177 -21.77 -3.12 -9.42
N GLN A 178 -20.78 -2.20 -9.35
CA GLN A 178 -19.35 -2.53 -9.38
C GLN A 178 -19.00 -3.58 -10.45
N ILE A 179 -19.44 -3.33 -11.69
CA ILE A 179 -19.41 -4.28 -12.81
C ILE A 179 -17.98 -4.75 -13.13
N PHE A 180 -17.00 -3.84 -13.00
CA PHE A 180 -15.60 -4.05 -13.38
C PHE A 180 -14.58 -3.84 -12.25
N ARG A 181 -15.02 -3.67 -10.98
CA ARG A 181 -14.10 -3.46 -9.85
C ARG A 181 -13.44 -4.79 -9.45
N ASN A 182 -12.10 -4.82 -9.44
CA ASN A 182 -11.29 -6.01 -9.19
C ASN A 182 -11.24 -6.34 -7.68
N GLU A 183 -11.91 -7.40 -7.27
CA GLU A 183 -11.65 -8.07 -5.99
C GLU A 183 -10.57 -9.12 -6.23
N ASN A 184 -9.29 -8.79 -5.97
CA ASN A 184 -8.12 -9.67 -5.70
C ASN A 184 -7.92 -11.01 -6.45
N GLU A 185 -8.69 -11.33 -7.49
CA GLU A 185 -8.57 -12.53 -8.30
C GLU A 185 -7.79 -12.21 -9.58
N GLY A 186 -6.95 -13.16 -10.02
CA GLY A 186 -6.19 -13.06 -11.25
C GLY A 186 -7.08 -12.55 -12.39
N GLN A 187 -6.64 -11.46 -13.03
CA GLN A 187 -7.46 -10.53 -13.81
C GLN A 187 -8.24 -11.16 -14.99
N TYR A 188 -8.00 -12.43 -15.31
CA TYR A 188 -8.40 -13.08 -16.55
C TYR A 188 -8.87 -14.54 -16.38
N SER A 189 -9.45 -14.89 -15.22
CA SER A 189 -10.13 -16.18 -15.04
C SER A 189 -11.45 -16.22 -15.83
N PRO A 190 -11.85 -17.37 -16.43
CA PRO A 190 -13.14 -17.52 -17.12
C PRO A 190 -14.34 -17.11 -16.25
N GLN A 191 -14.29 -17.29 -14.94
CA GLN A 191 -15.38 -16.88 -14.03
C GLN A 191 -15.54 -15.35 -13.92
N SER A 192 -14.51 -14.58 -14.32
CA SER A 192 -14.50 -13.11 -14.23
C SER A 192 -15.42 -12.45 -15.25
N HIS A 193 -15.56 -13.01 -16.46
CA HIS A 193 -16.45 -12.45 -17.49
C HIS A 193 -17.93 -12.69 -17.13
N GLU A 194 -18.27 -13.91 -16.70
CA GLU A 194 -19.63 -14.31 -16.31
C GLU A 194 -20.16 -13.42 -15.18
N ARG A 195 -19.32 -13.15 -14.16
CA ARG A 195 -19.67 -12.24 -13.06
C ARG A 195 -19.95 -10.82 -13.54
N SER A 196 -19.15 -10.28 -14.47
CA SER A 196 -19.40 -8.95 -15.05
C SER A 196 -20.68 -8.92 -15.88
N LEU A 197 -20.99 -9.98 -16.62
CA LEU A 197 -22.25 -10.11 -17.36
C LEU A 197 -23.45 -10.15 -16.41
N GLN A 198 -23.39 -10.97 -15.34
CA GLN A 198 -24.45 -11.03 -14.32
C GLN A 198 -24.67 -9.68 -13.63
N LYS A 199 -23.60 -8.95 -13.32
CA LYS A 199 -23.69 -7.60 -12.73
C LYS A 199 -24.30 -6.58 -13.70
N LEU A 200 -23.96 -6.66 -14.99
CA LEU A 200 -24.58 -5.80 -16.02
C LEU A 200 -26.06 -6.13 -16.19
N GLN A 201 -26.44 -7.41 -16.20
CA GLN A 201 -27.85 -7.84 -16.23
C GLN A 201 -28.62 -7.40 -14.98
N TRP A 202 -27.99 -7.45 -13.80
CA TRP A 202 -28.57 -6.92 -12.59
C TRP A 202 -28.82 -5.41 -12.70
N PHE A 203 -27.84 -4.67 -13.20
CA PHE A 203 -27.97 -3.22 -13.41
C PHE A 203 -29.11 -2.87 -14.37
N THR A 204 -29.24 -3.57 -15.50
CA THR A 204 -30.34 -3.33 -16.45
C THR A 204 -31.71 -3.70 -15.87
N LYS A 205 -31.82 -4.77 -15.07
CA LYS A 205 -33.05 -5.13 -14.34
C LYS A 205 -33.44 -4.06 -13.31
N GLU A 206 -32.48 -3.52 -12.55
CA GLU A 206 -32.75 -2.47 -11.57
C GLU A 206 -33.16 -1.15 -12.23
N LEU A 207 -32.58 -0.79 -13.38
CA LEU A 207 -33.01 0.36 -14.18
C LEU A 207 -34.48 0.24 -14.60
N ALA A 208 -34.91 -0.95 -15.00
CA ALA A 208 -36.29 -1.24 -15.36
C ALA A 208 -37.21 -1.18 -14.13
N ARG A 209 -36.81 -1.80 -13.00
CA ARG A 209 -37.57 -1.82 -11.74
C ARG A 209 -37.86 -0.41 -11.20
N MET A 210 -36.89 0.50 -11.28
CA MET A 210 -37.03 1.89 -10.84
C MET A 210 -37.70 2.81 -11.88
N ASN A 211 -38.09 2.27 -13.05
CA ASN A 211 -38.67 3.00 -14.19
C ASN A 211 -37.80 4.20 -14.64
N LEU A 212 -36.48 4.13 -14.47
CA LEU A 212 -35.57 5.25 -14.74
C LEU A 212 -35.53 5.63 -16.22
N THR A 213 -35.68 4.64 -17.10
CA THR A 213 -35.79 4.82 -18.55
C THR A 213 -36.99 5.67 -18.96
N LYS A 214 -38.12 5.55 -18.23
CA LYS A 214 -39.34 6.34 -18.44
C LYS A 214 -39.26 7.73 -17.78
N LYS A 215 -38.53 7.85 -16.67
CA LYS A 215 -38.30 9.13 -15.96
C LYS A 215 -37.45 10.12 -16.77
N LEU A 216 -36.59 9.64 -17.67
CA LEU A 216 -35.83 10.50 -18.58
C LEU A 216 -36.77 11.18 -19.59
N SER A 217 -36.92 12.50 -19.49
CA SER A 217 -37.87 13.27 -20.29
C SER A 217 -37.31 13.68 -21.66
N THR A 218 -36.01 13.96 -21.74
CA THR A 218 -35.38 14.46 -22.97
C THR A 218 -34.92 13.34 -23.92
N ARG A 219 -35.13 13.53 -25.22
CA ARG A 219 -34.64 12.60 -26.27
C ARG A 219 -33.12 12.42 -26.23
N HIS A 220 -32.40 13.51 -25.91
CA HIS A 220 -30.95 13.50 -25.73
C HIS A 220 -30.51 12.60 -24.58
N SER A 221 -31.18 12.66 -23.42
CA SER A 221 -30.86 11.77 -22.28
C SER A 221 -31.15 10.31 -22.59
N LYS A 222 -32.22 10.00 -23.33
CA LYS A 222 -32.51 8.62 -23.76
C LYS A 222 -31.43 8.09 -24.71
N LYS A 223 -30.97 8.91 -25.65
CA LYS A 223 -29.85 8.57 -26.55
C LYS A 223 -28.56 8.32 -25.77
N ALA A 224 -28.24 9.20 -24.81
CA ALA A 224 -27.08 9.06 -23.94
C ALA A 224 -27.14 7.80 -23.07
N LEU A 225 -28.31 7.43 -22.54
CA LEU A 225 -28.47 6.19 -21.76
C LEU A 225 -28.27 4.95 -22.64
N ASN A 226 -28.82 4.93 -23.85
CA ASN A 226 -28.62 3.81 -24.77
C ASN A 226 -27.15 3.67 -25.17
N GLN A 227 -26.47 4.79 -25.44
CA GLN A 227 -25.03 4.80 -25.72
C GLN A 227 -24.21 4.34 -24.51
N PHE A 228 -24.56 4.76 -23.30
CA PHE A 228 -23.92 4.30 -22.06
C PHE A 228 -24.07 2.78 -21.85
N LEU A 229 -25.26 2.22 -22.10
CA LEU A 229 -25.48 0.77 -22.01
C LEU A 229 -24.69 0.01 -23.09
N ALA A 230 -24.64 0.54 -24.31
CA ALA A 230 -23.86 -0.04 -25.41
C ALA A 230 -22.37 -0.09 -25.10
N ILE A 231 -21.79 1.00 -24.57
CA ILE A 231 -20.39 1.09 -24.14
C ILE A 231 -20.08 0.04 -23.06
N ASN A 232 -20.94 -0.10 -22.06
CA ASN A 232 -20.74 -1.10 -21.00
C ASN A 232 -20.86 -2.55 -21.52
N ALA A 233 -21.78 -2.82 -22.44
CA ALA A 233 -21.90 -4.14 -23.09
C ALA A 233 -20.65 -4.46 -23.92
N GLN A 234 -20.14 -3.49 -24.68
CA GLN A 234 -18.88 -3.63 -25.43
C GLN A 234 -17.69 -3.94 -24.52
N LEU A 235 -17.59 -3.32 -23.34
CA LEU A 235 -16.54 -3.66 -22.37
C LEU A 235 -16.64 -5.09 -21.84
N VAL A 236 -17.86 -5.62 -21.64
CA VAL A 236 -18.04 -7.03 -21.24
C VAL A 236 -17.60 -7.97 -22.35
N HIS A 237 -17.96 -7.68 -23.62
CA HIS A 237 -17.46 -8.46 -24.77
C HIS A 237 -15.94 -8.37 -24.87
N PHE A 238 -15.35 -7.20 -24.64
CA PHE A 238 -13.89 -7.01 -24.69
C PHE A 238 -13.19 -7.80 -23.59
N LYS A 239 -13.75 -7.82 -22.38
CA LYS A 239 -13.29 -8.66 -21.27
C LYS A 239 -13.35 -10.16 -21.60
N HIS A 240 -14.43 -10.59 -22.28
CA HIS A 240 -14.58 -11.97 -22.74
C HIS A 240 -13.51 -12.33 -23.79
N PHE A 241 -13.31 -11.47 -24.80
CA PHE A 241 -12.27 -11.64 -25.82
C PHE A 241 -10.87 -11.78 -25.20
N GLN A 242 -10.52 -10.91 -24.25
CA GLN A 242 -9.25 -10.99 -23.53
C GLN A 242 -9.12 -12.30 -22.72
N SER A 243 -10.17 -12.69 -22.00
CA SER A 243 -10.20 -13.94 -21.23
C SER A 243 -10.01 -15.17 -22.12
N LEU A 244 -10.65 -15.20 -23.30
CA LEU A 244 -10.53 -16.29 -24.26
C LEU A 244 -9.11 -16.39 -24.83
N ASN A 245 -8.52 -15.29 -25.29
CA ASN A 245 -7.17 -15.27 -25.85
C ASN A 245 -6.11 -15.64 -24.81
N GLN A 246 -6.20 -15.12 -23.58
CA GLN A 246 -5.27 -15.50 -22.52
C GLN A 246 -5.42 -16.95 -22.08
N THR A 247 -6.66 -17.46 -21.97
CA THR A 247 -6.90 -18.87 -21.66
C THR A 247 -6.36 -19.77 -22.77
N ALA A 248 -6.53 -19.38 -24.04
CA ALA A 248 -5.98 -20.10 -25.19
C ALA A 248 -4.45 -20.13 -25.17
N MET A 249 -3.81 -18.98 -24.90
CA MET A 249 -2.36 -18.86 -24.75
C MET A 249 -1.83 -19.77 -23.61
N ILE A 250 -2.36 -19.65 -22.40
CA ILE A 250 -1.90 -20.45 -21.25
C ILE A 250 -2.09 -21.95 -21.54
N LYS A 251 -3.20 -22.34 -22.19
CA LYS A 251 -3.46 -23.75 -22.52
C LYS A 251 -2.68 -24.27 -23.71
N ILE A 252 -2.18 -23.40 -24.60
CA ILE A 252 -1.32 -23.85 -25.70
C ILE A 252 0.12 -23.99 -25.20
N LEU A 253 0.62 -23.05 -24.38
CA LEU A 253 1.93 -23.13 -23.73
C LEU A 253 2.02 -24.34 -22.79
N LYS A 254 1.06 -24.53 -21.87
CA LYS A 254 1.02 -25.74 -21.02
C LYS A 254 0.94 -27.04 -21.81
N LYS A 255 0.41 -27.00 -23.04
CA LYS A 255 0.36 -28.16 -23.92
C LYS A 255 1.67 -28.37 -24.65
N HIS A 256 2.35 -27.31 -25.05
CA HIS A 256 3.71 -27.34 -25.56
C HIS A 256 4.60 -27.95 -24.48
N ASP A 257 4.70 -27.37 -23.29
CA ASP A 257 5.52 -27.89 -22.19
C ASP A 257 5.24 -29.36 -21.87
N LYS A 258 3.95 -29.75 -21.78
CA LYS A 258 3.59 -31.15 -21.52
C LYS A 258 4.01 -32.11 -22.63
N ARG A 259 4.11 -31.64 -23.88
CA ARG A 259 4.41 -32.46 -25.07
C ARG A 259 5.87 -32.42 -25.48
N SER A 260 6.58 -31.33 -25.20
CA SER A 260 7.99 -31.12 -25.56
C SER A 260 8.92 -31.30 -24.37
N GLY A 261 8.43 -31.24 -23.12
CA GLY A 261 9.28 -31.22 -21.92
C GLY A 261 9.97 -29.86 -21.70
N LEU A 262 9.70 -28.86 -22.53
CA LEU A 262 10.34 -27.54 -22.47
C LEU A 262 9.55 -26.60 -21.53
N CYS A 263 10.21 -25.68 -20.83
CA CYS A 263 9.56 -24.80 -19.84
C CYS A 263 8.99 -23.48 -20.42
N ALA A 264 8.38 -23.52 -21.60
CA ALA A 264 7.94 -22.31 -22.32
C ALA A 264 6.85 -21.49 -21.58
N THR A 265 6.04 -22.10 -20.71
CA THR A 265 5.04 -21.37 -19.91
C THR A 265 5.65 -20.34 -18.96
N SER A 266 6.90 -20.53 -18.53
CA SER A 266 7.59 -19.62 -17.60
C SER A 266 8.23 -18.43 -18.31
N GLU A 267 8.89 -18.68 -19.44
CA GLU A 267 9.73 -17.70 -20.13
C GLU A 267 8.98 -16.89 -21.20
N PHE A 268 8.05 -17.51 -21.95
CA PHE A 268 7.33 -16.82 -23.02
C PHE A 268 6.48 -15.63 -22.53
N PRO A 269 5.74 -15.69 -21.41
CA PRO A 269 5.02 -14.53 -20.89
C PRO A 269 5.97 -13.38 -20.51
N SER A 270 7.16 -13.70 -19.99
CA SER A 270 8.18 -12.71 -19.64
C SER A 270 8.75 -12.03 -20.90
N PHE A 271 9.05 -12.83 -21.93
CA PHE A 271 9.45 -12.34 -23.25
C PHE A 271 8.39 -11.42 -23.88
N ALA A 272 7.13 -11.88 -23.91
CA ALA A 272 6.04 -11.13 -24.52
C ALA A 272 5.68 -9.83 -23.77
N LYS A 273 5.94 -9.77 -22.45
CA LYS A 273 5.84 -8.54 -21.64
C LYS A 273 6.96 -7.55 -21.97
N LYS A 274 8.22 -8.01 -22.04
CA LYS A 274 9.38 -7.16 -22.41
C LYS A 274 9.16 -6.49 -23.76
N ASN A 275 8.54 -7.22 -24.67
CA ASN A 275 8.31 -6.81 -26.05
C ASN A 275 6.94 -6.13 -26.31
N ALA A 276 6.22 -5.73 -25.27
CA ALA A 276 4.96 -4.98 -25.33
C ALA A 276 3.82 -5.63 -26.16
N ILE A 277 3.90 -6.93 -26.46
CA ILE A 277 2.83 -7.67 -27.16
C ILE A 277 1.57 -7.75 -26.27
N PHE A 278 1.77 -7.79 -24.95
CA PHE A 278 0.70 -7.72 -23.95
C PHE A 278 0.60 -6.34 -23.33
N VAL A 279 -0.42 -5.58 -23.71
CA VAL A 279 -0.84 -4.40 -22.96
C VAL A 279 -1.70 -4.85 -21.79
N GLU A 280 -1.06 -5.30 -20.70
CA GLU A 280 -1.75 -5.47 -19.42
C GLU A 280 -2.35 -4.13 -18.99
N GLY A 281 -3.62 -4.13 -18.56
CA GLY A 281 -4.27 -2.93 -18.03
C GLY A 281 -5.07 -2.07 -19.03
N ILE A 282 -5.29 -2.48 -20.29
CA ILE A 282 -6.23 -1.77 -21.20
C ILE A 282 -7.61 -1.66 -20.56
N LEU A 283 -8.16 -2.77 -20.05
CA LEU A 283 -9.49 -2.78 -19.45
C LEU A 283 -9.57 -1.83 -18.25
N GLN A 284 -8.50 -1.76 -17.44
CA GLN A 284 -8.40 -0.82 -16.33
C GLN A 284 -8.30 0.62 -16.81
N SER A 285 -7.56 0.88 -17.89
CA SER A 285 -7.46 2.20 -18.52
C SER A 285 -8.81 2.66 -19.09
N LEU A 286 -9.56 1.78 -19.77
CA LEU A 286 -10.88 2.10 -20.32
C LEU A 286 -11.92 2.31 -19.21
N PHE A 287 -11.87 1.50 -18.16
CA PHE A 287 -12.72 1.68 -16.98
C PHE A 287 -12.38 2.96 -16.23
N ASN A 288 -11.10 3.27 -16.05
CA ASN A 288 -10.66 4.53 -15.47
C ASN A 288 -11.14 5.71 -16.31
N ALA A 289 -11.10 5.63 -17.65
CA ALA A 289 -11.61 6.68 -18.52
C ALA A 289 -13.11 6.94 -18.30
N ILE A 290 -13.94 5.90 -18.21
CA ILE A 290 -15.36 6.04 -17.83
C ILE A 290 -15.49 6.71 -16.46
N GLN A 291 -14.74 6.23 -15.47
CA GLN A 291 -14.89 6.70 -14.09
C GLN A 291 -14.40 8.14 -13.90
N THR A 292 -13.33 8.55 -14.58
CA THR A 292 -12.81 9.92 -14.50
C THR A 292 -13.62 10.89 -15.35
N LYS A 293 -14.05 10.50 -16.56
CA LYS A 293 -14.74 11.42 -17.48
C LYS A 293 -16.24 11.50 -17.21
N LEU A 294 -16.92 10.37 -17.01
CA LEU A 294 -18.39 10.35 -16.95
C LEU A 294 -18.94 10.60 -15.53
N MET A 295 -18.31 10.03 -14.49
CA MET A 295 -18.82 10.15 -13.12
C MET A 295 -18.56 11.54 -12.52
N THR A 296 -17.57 12.28 -13.01
CA THR A 296 -17.24 13.63 -12.53
C THR A 296 -18.20 14.70 -13.06
N ILE A 297 -18.90 14.43 -14.17
CA ILE A 297 -19.90 15.34 -14.75
C ILE A 297 -21.12 15.48 -13.86
N VAL A 298 -21.53 14.41 -13.18
CA VAL A 298 -22.73 14.38 -12.33
C VAL A 298 -22.32 14.28 -10.87
N PRO A 299 -22.23 15.41 -10.15
CA PRO A 299 -21.73 15.41 -8.78
C PRO A 299 -22.73 14.69 -7.86
N GLN A 300 -22.23 13.81 -6.98
CA GLN A 300 -23.02 13.16 -5.95
C GLN A 300 -22.98 13.98 -4.65
N PRO A 301 -24.05 13.97 -3.83
CA PRO A 301 -24.05 14.70 -2.55
C PRO A 301 -22.91 14.27 -1.62
N ASP A 302 -22.61 12.97 -1.60
CA ASP A 302 -21.61 12.34 -0.73
C ASP A 302 -20.17 12.83 -1.02
N ASP A 303 -19.89 13.27 -2.25
CA ASP A 303 -18.58 13.82 -2.64
C ASP A 303 -18.26 15.15 -1.92
N TYR A 304 -19.28 15.81 -1.36
CA TYR A 304 -19.18 17.11 -0.70
C TYR A 304 -19.49 17.07 0.80
N ASP A 305 -19.62 15.88 1.40
CA ASP A 305 -19.86 15.72 2.84
C ASP A 305 -18.61 15.99 3.71
N CYS A 306 -17.50 16.45 3.13
CA CYS A 306 -16.31 16.86 3.86
C CYS A 306 -16.55 18.17 4.66
N PRO A 307 -16.43 18.15 6.01
CA PRO A 307 -16.67 19.32 6.86
C PRO A 307 -15.69 20.49 6.64
N VAL A 308 -14.58 20.24 5.93
CA VAL A 308 -13.50 21.21 5.69
C VAL A 308 -13.75 22.04 4.43
N CYS A 309 -14.50 21.51 3.46
CA CYS A 309 -14.70 22.12 2.13
C CYS A 309 -15.87 23.10 2.08
N PHE A 310 -16.67 23.21 3.14
CA PHE A 310 -17.94 23.96 3.18
C PHE A 310 -17.80 25.50 3.27
N TYR A 311 -16.80 26.11 2.62
CA TYR A 311 -16.55 27.56 2.71
C TYR A 311 -16.84 28.29 1.37
N GLN A 312 -17.87 29.15 1.42
CA GLN A 312 -18.28 30.27 0.55
C GLN A 312 -18.32 30.10 -1.00
N THR A 313 -17.35 29.45 -1.66
CA THR A 313 -17.40 29.23 -3.13
C THR A 313 -18.23 28.01 -3.52
N LEU A 314 -18.25 26.97 -2.67
CA LEU A 314 -19.10 25.78 -2.87
C LEU A 314 -20.58 26.03 -2.55
N GLN A 315 -20.92 27.13 -1.86
CA GLN A 315 -22.31 27.42 -1.51
C GLN A 315 -23.17 27.75 -2.74
N ASN A 316 -22.63 28.53 -3.69
CA ASN A 316 -23.32 28.84 -4.95
C ASN A 316 -23.42 27.61 -5.86
N PHE A 317 -22.36 26.81 -5.94
CA PHE A 317 -22.36 25.54 -6.67
C PHE A 317 -23.37 24.53 -6.10
N MET A 318 -23.39 24.36 -4.77
CA MET A 318 -24.34 23.48 -4.09
C MET A 318 -25.79 23.97 -4.23
N LEU A 319 -26.04 25.28 -4.22
CA LEU A 319 -27.37 25.85 -4.49
C LEU A 319 -27.84 25.61 -5.93
N LEU A 320 -26.92 25.62 -6.89
CA LEU A 320 -27.21 25.37 -8.31
C LEU A 320 -27.51 23.89 -8.60
N TYR A 321 -26.72 22.96 -8.02
CA TYR A 321 -26.80 21.53 -8.34
C TYR A 321 -27.60 20.70 -7.31
N PHE A 322 -27.81 21.16 -6.07
CA PHE A 322 -28.50 20.40 -4.99
C PHE A 322 -29.64 21.18 -4.30
N PRO A 323 -30.61 21.76 -5.06
CA PRO A 323 -31.67 22.58 -4.48
C PRO A 323 -32.70 21.81 -3.62
N LYS A 324 -32.88 20.50 -3.84
CA LYS A 324 -33.86 19.69 -3.09
C LYS A 324 -33.31 19.28 -1.73
N GLU A 325 -32.07 18.80 -1.69
CA GLU A 325 -31.37 18.33 -0.50
C GLU A 325 -31.12 19.48 0.49
N ILE A 326 -30.85 20.69 -0.02
CA ILE A 326 -30.76 21.90 0.82
C ILE A 326 -32.12 22.27 1.43
N LYS A 327 -33.22 22.14 0.68
CA LYS A 327 -34.58 22.38 1.20
C LYS A 327 -34.96 21.34 2.26
N GLU A 328 -34.62 20.08 2.06
CA GLU A 328 -34.87 19.00 3.02
C GLU A 328 -34.02 19.15 4.28
N LYS A 329 -32.71 19.40 4.17
CA LYS A 329 -31.87 19.72 5.34
C LYS A 329 -32.36 20.95 6.10
N ARG A 330 -32.91 21.97 5.43
CA ARG A 330 -33.54 23.11 6.12
C ARG A 330 -34.78 22.68 6.91
N ARG A 331 -35.66 21.87 6.31
CA ARG A 331 -36.86 21.33 6.98
C ARG A 331 -36.52 20.39 8.14
N GLU A 332 -35.49 19.56 8.01
CA GLU A 332 -34.99 18.73 9.12
C GLU A 332 -34.45 19.59 10.26
N ASN A 333 -33.61 20.58 9.97
CA ASN A 333 -33.13 21.52 10.99
C ASN A 333 -34.28 22.27 11.68
N GLU A 334 -35.33 22.64 10.94
CA GLU A 334 -36.55 23.26 11.50
C GLU A 334 -37.32 22.28 12.40
N ARG A 335 -37.44 21.00 12.01
CA ARG A 335 -38.07 19.94 12.82
C ARG A 335 -37.27 19.61 14.07
N ASP A 336 -35.95 19.53 13.97
CA ASP A 336 -35.04 19.28 15.09
C ASP A 336 -35.09 20.45 16.07
N GLN A 337 -35.08 21.69 15.56
CA GLN A 337 -35.22 22.89 16.38
C GLN A 337 -36.60 22.93 17.06
N ALA A 338 -37.68 22.54 16.37
CA ALA A 338 -39.01 22.42 16.95
C ALA A 338 -39.08 21.32 18.03
N SER A 339 -38.39 20.20 17.82
CA SER A 339 -38.30 19.08 18.76
C SER A 339 -37.51 19.46 20.01
N ILE A 340 -36.39 20.17 19.85
CA ILE A 340 -35.60 20.73 20.95
C ILE A 340 -36.43 21.76 21.74
N ASN A 341 -37.15 22.64 21.04
CA ASN A 341 -38.01 23.62 21.69
C ASN A 341 -39.17 22.94 22.45
N LYS A 342 -39.72 21.83 21.92
CA LYS A 342 -40.74 21.02 22.58
C LYS A 342 -40.19 20.28 23.81
N GLN A 343 -39.00 19.70 23.70
CA GLN A 343 -38.31 19.07 24.84
C GLN A 343 -37.95 20.08 25.93
N GLN A 344 -37.54 21.29 25.56
CA GLN A 344 -37.33 22.38 26.52
C GLN A 344 -38.63 22.84 27.16
N ARG A 345 -39.76 22.92 26.42
CA ARG A 345 -41.07 23.24 27.00
C ARG A 345 -41.55 22.18 28.01
N VAL A 346 -41.38 20.89 27.72
CA VAL A 346 -41.76 19.79 28.63
C VAL A 346 -40.87 19.75 29.87
N LYS A 347 -39.57 20.10 29.77
CA LYS A 347 -38.64 20.10 30.91
C LYS A 347 -38.83 21.25 31.89
N TYR A 348 -39.52 22.33 31.52
CA TYR A 348 -39.59 23.56 32.31
C TYR A 348 -41.01 24.06 32.65
N ASN A 349 -42.09 23.34 32.30
CA ASN A 349 -43.49 23.62 32.70
C ASN A 349 -43.87 25.13 32.72
N LEU A 350 -43.68 25.83 31.60
CA LEU A 350 -44.00 27.25 31.48
C LEU A 350 -45.41 27.46 30.89
N PRO A 351 -46.29 28.27 31.53
CA PRO A 351 -47.64 28.55 31.02
C PRO A 351 -47.62 29.54 29.84
N SER A 352 -48.67 29.49 29.02
CA SER A 352 -48.87 30.34 27.85
C SER A 352 -49.30 31.75 28.25
N ALA A 353 -48.40 32.73 28.08
CA ALA A 353 -48.77 34.14 28.17
C ALA A 353 -49.28 34.66 26.81
N SER A 354 -50.44 35.29 26.89
CA SER A 354 -51.23 35.92 25.83
C SER A 354 -50.57 37.17 25.24
N SER A 355 -51.05 37.50 24.05
CA SER A 355 -50.68 38.62 23.18
C SER A 355 -50.98 39.99 23.76
N THR A 356 -50.01 40.92 23.70
CA THR A 356 -50.29 42.36 23.58
C THR A 356 -49.17 43.09 22.82
N ILE A 357 -49.55 44.18 22.17
CA ILE A 357 -49.04 44.79 20.94
C ILE A 357 -48.00 45.92 21.22
N VAL A 358 -46.84 45.87 20.51
CA VAL A 358 -46.02 46.90 19.76
C VAL A 358 -46.10 48.39 20.23
N PRO A 359 -45.00 49.20 20.33
CA PRO A 359 -44.25 49.67 19.15
C PRO A 359 -42.72 49.85 19.22
N SER A 360 -42.19 49.97 18.00
CA SER A 360 -40.81 50.03 17.52
C SER A 360 -39.99 51.26 17.94
N HIS A 361 -38.71 51.06 18.30
CA HIS A 361 -37.56 51.72 17.65
C HIS A 361 -36.18 51.19 18.11
N SER A 362 -35.32 50.97 17.11
CA SER A 362 -33.85 50.96 17.09
C SER A 362 -33.02 50.38 18.26
N MET A 363 -32.45 49.19 18.04
CA MET A 363 -30.99 48.90 18.08
C MET A 363 -30.78 47.38 18.09
N SER A 364 -30.31 46.82 16.97
CA SER A 364 -30.12 45.39 16.76
C SER A 364 -28.90 44.84 17.50
N SER A 365 -29.00 44.71 18.82
CA SER A 365 -28.07 43.85 19.59
C SER A 365 -28.50 42.39 19.49
N SER A 366 -28.29 41.79 18.32
CA SER A 366 -28.57 40.36 18.12
C SER A 366 -27.66 39.50 19.01
N SER A 367 -28.21 39.04 20.14
CA SER A 367 -27.62 38.05 21.03
C SER A 367 -27.64 36.68 20.35
N ARG A 368 -26.74 36.47 19.39
CA ARG A 368 -26.50 35.16 18.79
C ARG A 368 -25.90 34.23 19.84
N ASN A 369 -26.51 33.06 20.06
CA ASN A 369 -25.94 31.98 20.85
C ASN A 369 -24.58 31.58 20.26
N PHE A 370 -23.49 31.95 20.93
CA PHE A 370 -22.14 31.60 20.49
C PHE A 370 -21.78 30.19 20.99
N ASN A 371 -21.85 29.19 20.11
CA ASN A 371 -21.13 27.92 20.30
C ASN A 371 -19.63 28.18 20.07
N CYS A 372 -18.93 28.60 21.13
CA CYS A 372 -17.52 29.01 21.04
C CYS A 372 -16.67 28.58 22.25
N ILE A 373 -15.35 28.51 22.03
CA ILE A 373 -14.33 28.29 23.06
C ILE A 373 -14.35 29.48 24.02
N SER A 374 -14.38 29.24 25.33
CA SER A 374 -14.37 30.27 26.36
C SER A 374 -13.05 30.24 27.14
N ARG A 375 -12.50 31.43 27.44
CA ARG A 375 -11.29 31.63 28.25
C ARG A 375 -11.59 31.90 29.72
N ASP A 376 -12.85 31.80 30.12
CA ASP A 376 -13.25 32.04 31.51
C ASP A 376 -12.79 30.91 32.44
N SER A 377 -12.69 31.19 33.74
CA SER A 377 -12.32 30.20 34.75
C SER A 377 -13.50 29.53 35.44
N ARG A 378 -14.74 29.97 35.17
CA ARG A 378 -15.94 29.55 35.93
C ARG A 378 -16.40 28.15 35.60
N HIS A 379 -16.14 27.68 34.38
CA HIS A 379 -16.39 26.28 34.03
C HIS A 379 -15.39 25.32 34.71
N LYS A 380 -14.29 25.83 35.29
CA LYS A 380 -13.33 25.04 36.06
C LYS A 380 -13.79 24.97 37.52
N ARG A 381 -13.34 23.92 38.24
CA ARG A 381 -13.57 23.78 39.68
C ARG A 381 -12.87 24.89 40.47
N SER A 382 -13.36 25.18 41.68
CA SER A 382 -12.63 26.02 42.63
C SER A 382 -11.34 25.35 43.11
N ALA A 383 -10.48 26.10 43.79
CA ALA A 383 -9.28 25.55 44.44
C ALA A 383 -9.63 24.48 45.47
N THR A 384 -10.78 24.61 46.16
CA THR A 384 -11.33 23.61 47.09
C THR A 384 -11.88 22.36 46.40
N GLY A 385 -11.90 22.31 45.07
CA GLY A 385 -12.47 21.20 44.29
C GLY A 385 -13.99 21.28 44.08
N ALA A 386 -14.67 22.25 44.71
CA ALA A 386 -16.10 22.46 44.54
C ALA A 386 -16.46 22.79 43.08
N ARG A 387 -17.59 22.25 42.63
CA ARG A 387 -18.18 22.58 41.34
C ARG A 387 -18.83 23.96 41.46
N ARG A 388 -18.54 24.85 40.52
CA ARG A 388 -19.11 26.21 40.49
C ARG A 388 -20.42 26.22 39.72
N ASP A 389 -21.40 26.95 40.25
CA ASP A 389 -22.69 27.13 39.58
C ASP A 389 -22.61 28.14 38.44
N GLN A 390 -23.47 27.93 37.44
CA GLN A 390 -23.53 28.77 36.25
C GLN A 390 -24.44 29.98 36.50
N TYR A 391 -23.89 31.07 37.02
CA TYR A 391 -24.65 32.30 37.29
C TYR A 391 -24.85 33.22 36.06
N ARG A 392 -24.05 33.06 34.99
CA ARG A 392 -24.23 33.82 33.73
C ARG A 392 -23.82 33.03 32.49
N LYS A 393 -24.34 33.43 31.32
CA LYS A 393 -23.94 32.89 30.01
C LYS A 393 -22.56 33.40 29.58
N LYS A 394 -21.95 32.76 28.55
CA LYS A 394 -20.65 33.13 27.98
C LYS A 394 -20.67 34.57 27.43
N ARG A 395 -19.62 35.35 27.69
CA ARG A 395 -19.50 36.73 27.18
C ARG A 395 -18.52 36.81 26.02
N LYS A 396 -18.80 37.68 25.03
CA LYS A 396 -17.99 37.85 23.82
C LYS A 396 -16.53 38.27 24.12
N PHE A 397 -16.29 39.00 25.20
CA PHE A 397 -14.93 39.39 25.61
C PHE A 397 -14.11 38.22 26.20
N GLU A 398 -14.76 37.13 26.59
CA GLU A 398 -14.14 35.89 27.09
C GLU A 398 -13.86 34.89 25.94
N LEU A 399 -14.12 35.28 24.70
CA LEU A 399 -13.99 34.43 23.51
C LEU A 399 -12.54 33.93 23.31
N GLY A 400 -12.40 32.62 23.24
CA GLY A 400 -11.24 31.92 22.68
C GLY A 400 -11.43 31.66 21.17
N ARG A 401 -10.33 31.50 20.46
CA ARG A 401 -10.32 31.08 19.05
C ARG A 401 -9.40 29.86 18.91
N GLN A 402 -9.64 29.04 17.90
CA GLN A 402 -8.75 27.94 17.54
C GLN A 402 -7.32 28.43 17.24
N SER A 403 -6.35 27.55 17.48
CA SER A 403 -4.94 27.79 17.21
C SER A 403 -4.67 27.92 15.70
N ALA A 404 -3.54 28.53 15.33
CA ALA A 404 -3.17 28.71 13.94
C ALA A 404 -2.50 27.46 13.33
N ASN A 405 -1.77 26.68 14.17
CA ASN A 405 -0.95 25.53 13.77
C ASN A 405 -0.14 25.81 12.49
N THR A 406 0.56 26.95 12.47
CA THR A 406 1.29 27.47 11.31
C THR A 406 2.30 26.44 10.80
N LYS A 407 2.28 26.14 9.51
CA LYS A 407 3.16 25.16 8.86
C LYS A 407 4.20 25.84 7.99
N LEU A 408 5.24 25.10 7.62
CA LEU A 408 6.12 25.49 6.54
C LEU A 408 5.41 25.40 5.18
N GLY A 409 5.69 26.34 4.29
CA GLY A 409 5.19 26.37 2.92
C GLY A 409 4.82 27.78 2.44
N SER A 410 4.22 27.87 1.25
CA SER A 410 3.88 29.15 0.62
C SER A 410 3.08 30.08 1.55
N LYS A 411 3.49 31.34 1.61
CA LYS A 411 2.99 32.33 2.58
C LYS A 411 1.47 32.47 2.49
N ARG A 412 0.75 32.07 3.55
CA ARG A 412 -0.70 32.21 3.68
C ARG A 412 -1.05 32.79 5.05
N ILE A 413 -1.57 34.02 5.08
CA ILE A 413 -1.92 34.74 6.30
C ILE A 413 -3.37 35.19 6.21
N HIS A 414 -4.13 34.94 7.29
CA HIS A 414 -5.51 35.39 7.44
C HIS A 414 -5.61 36.54 8.44
N LEU A 415 -6.35 37.58 8.09
CA LEU A 415 -6.65 38.67 9.01
C LEU A 415 -7.84 38.29 9.89
N VAL A 416 -7.65 38.40 11.21
CA VAL A 416 -8.68 38.09 12.21
C VAL A 416 -9.03 39.36 12.95
N ARG A 417 -10.26 39.84 12.78
CA ARG A 417 -10.80 40.97 13.55
C ARG A 417 -10.91 40.59 15.03
N VAL A 418 -10.36 41.43 15.89
CA VAL A 418 -10.38 41.27 17.36
C VAL A 418 -11.14 42.42 18.02
N ARG A 419 -11.17 42.44 19.36
CA ARG A 419 -11.86 43.46 20.14
C ARG A 419 -11.29 44.85 19.83
N GLY A 420 -12.18 45.86 19.79
CA GLY A 420 -11.79 47.25 19.54
C GLY A 420 -11.47 47.55 18.08
N GLY A 421 -11.96 46.77 17.12
CA GLY A 421 -11.74 47.02 15.69
C GLY A 421 -10.38 46.58 15.15
N ASN A 422 -9.43 46.26 16.03
CA ASN A 422 -8.07 45.82 15.65
C ASN A 422 -8.04 44.51 14.86
N PHE A 423 -6.93 44.27 14.15
CA PHE A 423 -6.69 43.03 13.41
C PHE A 423 -5.45 42.30 13.92
N LYS A 424 -5.55 40.97 13.99
CA LYS A 424 -4.40 40.07 14.16
C LYS A 424 -4.12 39.32 12.88
N ARG A 425 -2.84 39.10 12.58
CA ARG A 425 -2.40 38.35 11.40
C ARG A 425 -2.13 36.91 11.81
N ARG A 426 -3.01 36.00 11.39
CA ARG A 426 -2.89 34.57 11.67
C ARG A 426 -2.19 33.88 10.50
N ALA A 427 -0.92 33.58 10.65
CA ALA A 427 -0.22 32.77 9.66
C ALA A 427 -0.70 31.31 9.71
N LEU A 428 -1.08 30.76 8.56
CA LEU A 428 -1.34 29.34 8.39
C LEU A 428 -0.12 28.64 7.77
N ARG A 429 0.56 29.32 6.85
CA ARG A 429 1.78 28.84 6.20
C ARG A 429 2.79 29.97 6.05
N LEU A 430 4.06 29.71 6.36
CA LEU A 430 5.18 30.63 6.17
C LEU A 430 6.38 29.85 5.63
N GLU A 431 7.11 30.44 4.67
CA GLU A 431 8.33 29.85 4.11
C GLU A 431 9.59 30.56 4.62
N SER A 432 9.50 31.87 4.84
CA SER A 432 10.64 32.70 5.22
C SER A 432 10.34 33.54 6.45
N GLY A 433 11.41 33.95 7.11
CA GLY A 433 11.42 34.73 8.34
C GLY A 433 12.60 35.69 8.37
N ASN A 434 12.53 36.71 9.22
CA ASN A 434 13.69 37.56 9.48
C ASN A 434 14.43 37.03 10.71
N PHE A 435 15.67 36.61 10.54
CA PHE A 435 16.50 36.08 11.61
C PHE A 435 17.66 37.01 11.90
N SER A 436 17.96 37.24 13.17
CA SER A 436 19.09 38.06 13.61
C SER A 436 20.28 37.20 14.00
N TRP A 437 21.48 37.61 13.59
CA TRP A 437 22.74 37.12 14.12
C TRP A 437 23.14 38.05 15.27
N GLY A 438 23.16 37.52 16.50
CA GLY A 438 23.35 38.31 17.71
C GLY A 438 24.73 38.93 17.80
N SER A 439 25.79 38.12 17.64
CA SER A 439 27.18 38.58 17.73
C SER A 439 27.52 39.68 16.72
N GLU A 440 27.06 39.53 15.48
CA GLU A 440 27.37 40.44 14.37
C GLU A 440 26.40 41.64 14.25
N GLY A 441 25.32 41.66 15.06
CA GLY A 441 24.34 42.76 15.04
C GLY A 441 23.55 42.90 13.74
N ILE A 442 23.45 41.85 12.93
CA ILE A 442 22.75 41.87 11.64
C ILE A 442 21.45 41.08 11.65
N SER A 443 20.57 41.37 10.70
CA SER A 443 19.38 40.57 10.45
C SER A 443 19.19 40.35 8.96
N ARG A 444 18.84 39.12 8.58
CA ARG A 444 18.56 38.76 7.18
C ARG A 444 17.29 37.94 7.09
N LYS A 445 16.59 38.14 5.97
CA LYS A 445 15.47 37.30 5.60
C LYS A 445 16.00 35.99 5.06
N THR A 446 15.67 34.88 5.71
CA THR A 446 16.11 33.54 5.31
C THR A 446 14.92 32.59 5.23
N ARG A 447 15.12 31.47 4.53
CA ARG A 447 14.11 30.41 4.43
C ARG A 447 14.19 29.52 5.67
N ALA A 448 13.03 29.22 6.25
CA ALA A 448 12.92 28.19 7.27
C ALA A 448 12.83 26.83 6.57
N LEU A 449 13.62 25.85 7.00
CA LEU A 449 13.71 24.53 6.37
C LEU A 449 12.88 23.51 7.14
N THR A 450 13.20 23.31 8.41
CA THR A 450 12.57 22.29 9.26
C THR A 450 12.50 22.73 10.70
N VAL A 451 11.54 22.17 11.45
CA VAL A 451 11.51 22.28 12.91
C VAL A 451 12.25 21.09 13.49
N VAL A 452 13.27 21.33 14.32
CA VAL A 452 14.14 20.27 14.85
C VAL A 452 13.81 19.97 16.30
N TYR A 453 13.53 20.99 17.10
CA TYR A 453 13.24 20.81 18.51
C TYR A 453 12.13 21.74 19.00
N ASN A 454 11.32 21.25 19.94
CA ASN A 454 10.31 22.03 20.62
C ASN A 454 10.17 21.54 22.07
N ALA A 455 10.40 22.43 23.04
CA ALA A 455 10.35 22.08 24.46
C ALA A 455 8.93 21.73 24.95
N SER A 456 7.87 22.24 24.30
CA SER A 456 6.50 22.05 24.75
C SER A 456 5.88 20.73 24.29
N ASN A 457 6.11 20.33 23.03
CA ASN A 457 5.50 19.12 22.47
C ASN A 457 6.25 18.61 21.23
N ASN A 458 6.64 17.33 21.26
CA ASN A 458 7.33 16.63 20.17
C ASN A 458 6.48 16.46 18.89
N GLU A 459 5.14 16.47 18.99
CA GLU A 459 4.26 16.45 17.81
C GLU A 459 4.40 17.71 16.95
N LEU A 460 4.78 18.83 17.55
CA LEU A 460 5.03 20.07 16.80
C LEU A 460 6.26 19.95 15.91
N VAL A 461 7.26 19.19 16.35
CA VAL A 461 8.45 18.83 15.55
C VAL A 461 8.05 17.90 14.42
N ARG A 462 7.36 16.79 14.73
CA ARG A 462 6.91 15.79 13.73
C ARG A 462 6.09 16.39 12.61
N THR A 463 5.28 17.40 12.94
CA THR A 463 4.37 18.04 11.99
C THR A 463 4.90 19.36 11.45
N ASN A 464 6.17 19.72 11.71
CA ASN A 464 6.81 20.95 11.25
C ASN A 464 5.96 22.21 11.54
N THR A 465 5.54 22.36 12.80
CA THR A 465 4.71 23.49 13.24
C THR A 465 5.55 24.64 13.78
N LEU A 466 5.38 25.82 13.21
CA LEU A 466 6.07 27.04 13.60
C LEU A 466 5.36 27.73 14.78
N VAL A 467 6.00 27.74 15.95
CA VAL A 467 5.54 28.41 17.17
C VAL A 467 6.70 29.13 17.86
N LYS A 468 6.40 30.07 18.76
CA LYS A 468 7.43 30.74 19.57
C LYS A 468 8.22 29.69 20.37
N GLY A 469 9.54 29.82 20.40
CA GLY A 469 10.44 28.92 21.13
C GLY A 469 10.71 27.59 20.42
N ALA A 470 10.21 27.39 19.20
CA ALA A 470 10.64 26.27 18.39
C ALA A 470 12.04 26.54 17.84
N VAL A 471 12.91 25.53 17.92
CA VAL A 471 14.23 25.53 17.29
C VAL A 471 14.07 24.96 15.89
N ILE A 472 14.52 25.71 14.91
CA ILE A 472 14.39 25.41 13.49
C ILE A 472 15.76 25.44 12.81
N GLN A 473 15.86 24.77 11.67
CA GLN A 473 16.96 24.97 10.73
C GLN A 473 16.58 26.04 9.72
N ILE A 474 17.47 27.00 9.49
CA ILE A 474 17.34 28.04 8.49
C ILE A 474 18.48 27.96 7.47
N ASP A 475 18.25 28.54 6.30
CA ASP A 475 19.27 28.69 5.27
C ASP A 475 20.39 29.65 5.72
N ALA A 476 21.64 29.19 5.63
CA ALA A 476 22.83 29.96 6.02
C ALA A 476 23.31 30.95 4.94
N THR A 477 22.87 30.79 3.69
CA THR A 477 23.43 31.53 2.53
C THR A 477 23.39 33.05 2.70
N PRO A 478 22.32 33.69 3.22
CA PRO A 478 22.29 35.16 3.31
C PRO A 478 23.24 35.71 4.38
N PHE A 479 23.58 34.91 5.39
CA PHE A 479 24.55 35.27 6.42
C PHE A 479 25.98 35.03 5.94
N ARG A 480 26.22 33.92 5.23
CA ARG A 480 27.52 33.62 4.60
C ARG A 480 27.93 34.69 3.59
N GLN A 481 27.03 35.06 2.68
CA GLN A 481 27.28 36.12 1.68
C GLN A 481 27.59 37.46 2.34
N TRP A 482 26.87 37.80 3.42
CA TRP A 482 27.15 39.02 4.16
C TRP A 482 28.54 38.96 4.82
N TYR A 483 28.89 37.83 5.44
CA TYR A 483 30.17 37.66 6.11
C TYR A 483 31.36 37.77 5.14
N GLU A 484 31.26 37.09 4.00
CA GLU A 484 32.21 37.16 2.90
C GLU A 484 32.35 38.62 2.38
N SER A 485 31.24 39.35 2.26
CA SER A 485 31.28 40.76 1.85
C SER A 485 31.88 41.69 2.92
N HIS A 486 31.69 41.38 4.20
CA HIS A 486 32.00 42.27 5.31
C HIS A 486 33.44 42.12 5.80
N TYR A 487 33.93 40.88 5.87
CA TYR A 487 35.27 40.51 6.36
C TYR A 487 36.20 40.00 5.26
N ALA A 488 35.70 39.72 4.04
CA ALA A 488 36.48 39.09 2.96
C ALA A 488 37.03 37.70 3.31
N ILE A 489 36.40 37.00 4.25
CA ILE A 489 36.74 35.64 4.66
C ILE A 489 35.63 34.69 4.19
N ASN A 490 36.02 33.60 3.56
CA ASN A 490 35.11 32.55 3.12
C ASN A 490 34.77 31.63 4.28
N LEU A 491 33.51 31.64 4.74
CA LEU A 491 32.99 30.66 5.68
C LEU A 491 32.57 29.40 4.95
N GLY A 492 32.80 28.21 5.50
CA GLY A 492 32.12 27.02 4.99
C GLY A 492 32.75 26.35 3.76
N LYS A 493 34.04 26.58 3.43
CA LYS A 493 34.79 25.81 2.42
C LYS A 493 35.81 24.92 3.14
N LYS A 494 35.81 23.61 2.84
CA LYS A 494 36.93 22.72 3.23
C LYS A 494 38.20 23.24 2.55
N SER A 495 39.31 23.16 3.25
CA SER A 495 40.63 23.74 2.92
C SER A 495 41.21 23.43 1.53
N ALA A 496 40.57 22.60 0.70
CA ALA A 496 41.05 22.20 -0.61
C ALA A 496 40.64 23.14 -1.77
N ASP A 497 39.53 23.90 -1.66
CA ASP A 497 39.04 24.79 -2.74
C ASP A 497 39.32 26.28 -2.46
N ALA A 498 40.43 26.56 -1.75
CA ALA A 498 40.81 27.90 -1.31
C ALA A 498 41.55 28.72 -2.39
N GLU A 499 41.53 28.28 -3.64
CA GLU A 499 41.97 29.10 -4.77
C GLU A 499 40.76 29.53 -5.59
N THR A 500 40.33 30.78 -5.44
CA THR A 500 40.04 31.68 -6.58
C THR A 500 39.51 33.05 -6.15
N ALA A 501 40.05 34.06 -6.86
CA ALA A 501 39.51 35.40 -7.12
C ALA A 501 39.41 36.37 -5.93
N THR A 502 40.55 36.91 -5.49
CA THR A 502 40.58 38.26 -4.93
C THR A 502 40.25 39.25 -6.05
N GLU A 503 38.96 39.57 -6.23
CA GLU A 503 38.57 40.75 -7.01
C GLU A 503 39.33 41.97 -6.48
N LYS A 504 39.88 42.80 -7.37
CA LYS A 504 40.58 44.04 -7.00
C LYS A 504 39.59 44.96 -6.29
N LYS A 505 39.70 45.10 -4.96
CA LYS A 505 38.86 45.99 -4.15
C LYS A 505 39.44 47.39 -4.14
N SER A 506 38.61 48.40 -3.86
CA SER A 506 39.09 49.77 -3.70
C SER A 506 39.89 49.89 -2.39
N LYS A 507 40.90 50.77 -2.37
CA LYS A 507 41.74 51.01 -1.17
C LYS A 507 40.92 51.38 0.08
N SER A 508 39.78 52.05 -0.09
CA SER A 508 38.85 52.38 1.00
C SER A 508 38.19 51.13 1.60
N VAL A 509 37.83 50.15 0.76
CA VAL A 509 37.25 48.88 1.19
C VAL A 509 38.29 48.02 1.90
N GLU A 510 39.52 47.95 1.37
CA GLU A 510 40.63 47.23 2.01
C GLU A 510 40.95 47.78 3.40
N LYS A 511 41.00 49.11 3.56
CA LYS A 511 41.20 49.74 4.87
C LYS A 511 40.09 49.38 5.87
N LYS A 512 38.83 49.32 5.41
CA LYS A 512 37.69 48.90 6.24
C LYS A 512 37.75 47.43 6.63
N ILE A 513 38.18 46.56 5.72
CA ILE A 513 38.34 45.12 6.00
C ILE A 513 39.48 44.90 7.00
N ALA A 514 40.64 45.54 6.79
CA ALA A 514 41.78 45.45 7.70
C ALA A 514 41.41 45.90 9.12
N ALA A 515 40.64 46.99 9.25
CA ALA A 515 40.15 47.46 10.55
C ALA A 515 39.19 46.46 11.24
N ARG A 516 38.49 45.61 10.48
CA ARG A 516 37.52 44.63 11.00
C ARG A 516 38.11 43.25 11.26
N ALA A 517 39.28 42.96 10.71
CA ALA A 517 39.91 41.64 10.76
C ALA A 517 40.06 41.10 12.20
N ALA A 518 40.30 41.98 13.18
CA ALA A 518 40.42 41.61 14.59
C ALA A 518 39.13 41.00 15.18
N ASN A 519 37.95 41.37 14.67
CA ASN A 519 36.65 40.90 15.17
C ASN A 519 36.09 39.74 14.34
N ALA A 520 36.85 39.20 13.39
CA ALA A 520 36.36 38.22 12.41
C ALA A 520 36.44 36.75 12.90
N ALA A 521 36.59 36.52 14.21
CA ALA A 521 36.63 35.18 14.78
C ALA A 521 35.21 34.69 15.13
N ILE A 522 34.82 33.52 14.63
CA ILE A 522 33.50 32.90 14.88
C ILE A 522 33.66 31.66 15.77
N ASP A 523 32.64 31.40 16.60
CA ASP A 523 32.49 30.16 17.37
C ASP A 523 32.62 28.91 16.47
N PRO A 524 33.52 27.96 16.79
CA PRO A 524 33.68 26.72 16.03
C PRO A 524 32.37 25.96 15.75
N LEU A 525 31.46 25.90 16.74
CA LEU A 525 30.18 25.18 16.58
C LEU A 525 29.24 25.85 15.57
N LEU A 526 29.39 27.17 15.40
CA LEU A 526 28.64 27.93 14.42
C LEU A 526 29.29 27.81 13.04
N ASN A 527 30.63 27.78 12.96
CA ASN A 527 31.35 27.55 11.71
C ASN A 527 31.03 26.17 11.09
N ASP A 528 30.91 25.13 11.91
CA ASP A 528 30.48 23.80 11.47
C ASP A 528 29.08 23.80 10.82
N GLN A 529 28.20 24.66 11.30
CA GLN A 529 26.86 24.82 10.70
C GLN A 529 26.90 25.58 9.37
N PHE A 530 27.81 26.53 9.21
CA PHE A 530 28.05 27.19 7.92
C PHE A 530 28.61 26.20 6.88
N ASN A 531 29.46 25.24 7.28
CA ASN A 531 29.88 24.13 6.42
C ASN A 531 28.68 23.28 5.95
N ALA A 532 27.73 23.02 6.84
CA ALA A 532 26.49 22.29 6.50
C ALA A 532 25.48 23.11 5.68
N GLY A 533 25.70 24.43 5.53
CA GLY A 533 24.79 25.36 4.87
C GLY A 533 23.47 25.59 5.61
N ARG A 534 23.36 25.18 6.88
CA ARG A 534 22.14 25.27 7.69
C ARG A 534 22.46 25.72 9.10
N LEU A 535 21.80 26.77 9.57
CA LEU A 535 21.97 27.30 10.91
C LEU A 535 20.79 26.94 11.80
N TYR A 536 21.05 26.65 13.07
CA TYR A 536 20.01 26.53 14.07
C TYR A 536 19.56 27.92 14.56
N ALA A 537 18.26 28.13 14.60
CA ALA A 537 17.67 29.38 15.04
C ALA A 537 16.43 29.14 15.90
N VAL A 538 16.14 30.07 16.82
CA VAL A 538 14.94 30.05 17.65
C VAL A 538 13.93 31.06 17.13
N ILE A 539 12.67 30.62 17.01
CA ILE A 539 11.57 31.53 16.68
C ILE A 539 11.22 32.38 17.90
N ALA A 540 11.51 33.68 17.85
CA ALA A 540 11.17 34.64 18.90
C ALA A 540 9.75 35.21 18.73
N SER A 541 9.27 35.30 17.49
CA SER A 541 7.95 35.83 17.15
C SER A 541 6.81 34.85 17.49
N ARG A 542 5.56 35.32 17.37
CA ARG A 542 4.35 34.49 17.51
C ARG A 542 3.61 34.41 16.17
N PRO A 543 3.92 33.44 15.28
CA PRO A 543 3.35 33.38 13.92
C PRO A 543 1.81 33.43 13.86
N GLY A 544 1.12 32.78 14.81
CA GLY A 544 -0.34 32.81 14.88
C GLY A 544 -0.96 34.14 15.36
N GLN A 545 -0.15 35.11 15.78
CA GLN A 545 -0.58 36.43 16.26
C GLN A 545 -0.11 37.58 15.35
N SER A 546 1.18 37.59 15.00
CA SER A 546 1.82 38.64 14.19
C SER A 546 1.89 38.30 12.70
N GLY A 547 1.70 37.04 12.33
CA GLY A 547 1.84 36.56 10.96
C GLY A 547 3.28 36.47 10.47
N ARG A 548 4.26 36.54 11.39
CA ARG A 548 5.70 36.53 11.08
C ARG A 548 6.41 35.40 11.80
N CYS A 549 7.45 34.85 11.19
CA CYS A 549 8.32 33.79 11.73
C CYS A 549 9.73 34.36 11.93
N ASP A 550 9.87 35.30 12.87
CA ASP A 550 11.13 36.01 13.10
C ASP A 550 11.82 35.43 14.33
N GLY A 551 13.15 35.49 14.36
CA GLY A 551 13.94 34.82 15.37
C GLY A 551 15.39 35.27 15.40
N TYR A 552 16.23 34.51 16.09
CA TYR A 552 17.67 34.72 16.16
C TYR A 552 18.40 33.39 16.02
N ILE A 553 19.65 33.45 15.54
CA ILE A 553 20.55 32.30 15.42
C ILE A 553 21.02 31.89 16.82
N LEU A 554 21.12 30.59 17.06
CA LEU A 554 21.63 30.04 18.32
C LEU A 554 23.15 30.13 18.39
N GLU A 555 23.67 30.65 19.49
CA GLU A 555 25.11 30.88 19.72
C GLU A 555 25.53 30.46 21.15
N GLY A 556 26.82 30.14 21.32
CA GLY A 556 27.43 29.86 22.63
C GLY A 556 26.71 28.78 23.46
N LYS A 557 26.51 29.05 24.76
CA LYS A 557 25.91 28.09 25.71
C LYS A 557 24.50 27.65 25.33
N GLU A 558 23.73 28.51 24.67
CA GLU A 558 22.36 28.15 24.24
C GLU A 558 22.41 27.13 23.09
N LEU A 559 23.32 27.32 22.14
CA LEU A 559 23.56 26.38 21.06
C LEU A 559 24.00 25.02 21.59
N GLU A 560 24.97 24.98 22.51
CA GLU A 560 25.43 23.75 23.16
C GLU A 560 24.30 23.00 23.85
N PHE A 561 23.45 23.72 24.59
CA PHE A 561 22.31 23.14 25.29
C PHE A 561 21.35 22.45 24.32
N TYR A 562 20.97 23.10 23.23
CA TYR A 562 20.06 22.53 22.24
C TYR A 562 20.69 21.39 21.45
N LEU A 563 21.97 21.48 21.08
CA LEU A 563 22.69 20.39 20.42
C LEU A 563 22.69 19.13 21.30
N ARG A 564 22.94 19.26 22.61
CA ARG A 564 22.88 18.13 23.55
C ARG A 564 21.47 17.51 23.61
N LYS A 565 20.43 18.34 23.65
CA LYS A 565 19.03 17.88 23.67
C LYS A 565 18.61 17.18 22.38
N ILE A 566 19.05 17.68 21.22
CA ILE A 566 18.77 17.08 19.92
C ILE A 566 19.43 15.70 19.83
N LYS A 567 20.72 15.58 20.16
CA LYS A 567 21.44 14.30 20.18
C LYS A 567 20.77 13.25 21.10
N SER A 568 20.47 13.64 22.34
CA SER A 568 19.78 12.73 23.29
C SER A 568 18.39 12.30 22.81
N ALA A 569 17.64 13.18 22.14
CA ALA A 569 16.34 12.84 21.57
C ALA A 569 16.46 11.87 20.37
N GLU A 570 17.54 11.95 19.59
CA GLU A 570 17.83 11.02 18.49
C GLU A 570 18.19 9.63 19.02
N GLU A 571 19.01 9.53 20.06
CA GLU A 571 19.34 8.28 20.75
C GLU A 571 18.10 7.58 21.33
N GLN A 572 17.23 8.33 22.01
CA GLN A 572 15.97 7.80 22.54
C GLN A 572 15.03 7.28 21.44
N LYS A 573 15.08 7.87 20.25
CA LYS A 573 14.32 7.40 19.09
C LYS A 573 14.90 6.11 18.49
N ALA A 574 16.21 5.89 18.64
CA ALA A 574 16.91 4.69 18.19
C ALA A 574 16.69 3.48 19.13
N THR A 575 16.54 3.70 20.45
CA THR A 575 16.17 2.63 21.39
C THR A 575 14.78 2.08 21.08
N LYS A 576 14.72 0.83 20.60
CA LYS A 576 13.47 0.11 20.27
C LYS A 576 12.58 0.02 21.53
N ASN A 577 11.31 0.41 21.40
CA ASN A 577 10.33 0.33 22.49
C ASN A 577 10.28 -1.10 23.06
N PRO A 578 10.49 -1.30 24.38
CA PRO A 578 10.51 -2.63 25.01
C PRO A 578 9.28 -3.50 24.71
N MET A 579 8.11 -2.88 24.51
CA MET A 579 6.86 -3.59 24.17
C MET A 579 6.89 -4.25 22.78
N ARG A 580 7.85 -3.91 21.92
CA ARG A 580 7.98 -4.46 20.57
C ARG A 580 8.90 -5.67 20.46
N ASN A 581 9.56 -6.05 21.54
CA ASN A 581 10.45 -7.20 21.57
C ASN A 581 9.66 -8.49 21.27
N LEU A 582 10.16 -9.29 20.34
CA LEU A 582 9.60 -10.59 19.97
C LEU A 582 10.06 -11.64 20.98
N GLN A 583 9.13 -12.48 21.42
CA GLN A 583 9.39 -13.61 22.31
C GLN A 583 8.52 -14.81 21.91
N ILE A 584 8.91 -15.99 22.34
CA ILE A 584 8.10 -17.21 22.19
C ILE A 584 6.95 -17.13 23.19
N GLU A 585 5.70 -17.10 22.70
CA GLU A 585 4.51 -17.11 23.56
C GLU A 585 4.23 -18.54 24.07
N LYS A 586 4.37 -19.52 23.19
CA LYS A 586 4.22 -20.95 23.50
C LYS A 586 4.82 -21.81 22.39
N LEU A 587 5.30 -22.98 22.78
CA LEU A 587 5.63 -24.08 21.88
C LEU A 587 4.52 -25.13 21.98
N VAL A 588 4.02 -25.61 20.84
CA VAL A 588 3.06 -26.72 20.78
C VAL A 588 3.73 -27.88 20.06
N LEU A 589 3.78 -29.03 20.72
CA LEU A 589 4.24 -30.29 20.16
C LEU A 589 3.02 -31.14 19.85
N ASN A 590 2.95 -31.69 18.66
CA ASN A 590 1.81 -32.48 18.20
C ASN A 590 2.27 -33.79 17.55
N ILE A 591 1.65 -34.90 17.95
CA ILE A 591 1.81 -36.19 17.30
C ILE A 591 0.43 -36.63 16.81
N CYS A 592 0.31 -36.78 15.48
CA CYS A 592 -0.90 -37.27 14.84
C CYS A 592 -0.70 -38.72 14.39
N VAL A 593 -1.34 -39.66 15.07
CA VAL A 593 -1.16 -41.10 14.81
C VAL A 593 -2.16 -41.60 13.76
N GLY A 594 -3.29 -40.91 13.58
CA GLY A 594 -4.29 -41.23 12.54
C GLY A 594 -5.24 -42.36 12.89
N GLU A 595 -5.02 -43.05 14.00
CA GLU A 595 -5.86 -44.14 14.53
C GLU A 595 -6.04 -44.01 16.05
N SER A 596 -7.06 -44.69 16.58
CA SER A 596 -7.31 -44.80 18.01
C SER A 596 -6.72 -46.08 18.60
N GLY A 597 -6.59 -46.14 19.93
CA GLY A 597 -6.10 -47.33 20.64
C GLY A 597 -4.69 -47.18 21.20
N ASP A 598 -3.97 -48.29 21.32
CA ASP A 598 -2.70 -48.38 22.06
C ASP A 598 -1.58 -47.57 21.44
N ARG A 599 -1.60 -47.39 20.11
CA ARG A 599 -0.57 -46.60 19.43
C ARG A 599 -0.63 -45.13 19.84
N LEU A 600 -1.82 -44.61 20.15
CA LEU A 600 -2.00 -43.24 20.64
C LEU A 600 -1.58 -43.08 22.10
N THR A 601 -1.78 -44.10 22.94
CA THR A 601 -1.34 -44.07 24.35
C THR A 601 0.19 -44.16 24.46
N ARG A 602 0.85 -44.91 23.57
CA ARG A 602 2.31 -44.92 23.43
C ARG A 602 2.86 -43.56 22.99
N ALA A 603 2.27 -42.94 21.96
CA ALA A 603 2.65 -41.59 21.53
C ALA A 603 2.49 -40.53 22.65
N ALA A 604 1.48 -40.69 23.51
CA ALA A 604 1.30 -39.84 24.69
C ALA A 604 2.47 -39.99 25.68
N LYS A 605 2.93 -41.23 25.94
CA LYS A 605 4.10 -41.48 26.80
C LYS A 605 5.38 -40.82 26.26
N VAL A 606 5.58 -40.80 24.93
CA VAL A 606 6.73 -40.12 24.31
C VAL A 606 6.72 -38.61 24.60
N LEU A 607 5.56 -37.95 24.42
CA LEU A 607 5.44 -36.53 24.73
C LEU A 607 5.59 -36.24 26.23
N GLU A 608 5.12 -37.14 27.07
CA GLU A 608 5.27 -37.04 28.53
C GLU A 608 6.73 -37.17 28.95
N GLN A 609 7.48 -38.13 28.39
CA GLN A 609 8.92 -38.28 28.62
C GLN A 609 9.72 -37.07 28.13
N LEU A 610 9.36 -36.51 26.97
CA LEU A 610 10.05 -35.35 26.39
C LEU A 610 9.80 -34.06 27.19
N THR A 611 8.56 -33.83 27.63
CA THR A 611 8.13 -32.52 28.18
C THR A 611 7.96 -32.51 29.70
N GLY A 612 7.82 -33.68 30.33
CA GLY A 612 7.42 -33.83 31.74
C GLY A 612 6.02 -33.31 32.03
N GLN A 613 5.16 -33.15 31.01
CA GLN A 613 3.79 -32.66 31.14
C GLN A 613 2.80 -33.72 30.68
N THR A 614 1.65 -33.78 31.35
CA THR A 614 0.55 -34.66 30.96
C THR A 614 -0.04 -34.19 29.62
N PRO A 615 0.00 -35.01 28.56
CA PRO A 615 -0.42 -34.61 27.24
C PRO A 615 -1.94 -34.61 27.06
N VAL A 616 -2.45 -33.75 26.17
CA VAL A 616 -3.88 -33.60 25.91
C VAL A 616 -4.29 -34.35 24.65
N TYR A 617 -5.27 -35.24 24.79
CA TYR A 617 -5.85 -35.98 23.67
C TYR A 617 -6.85 -35.12 22.88
N SER A 618 -6.62 -35.02 21.58
CA SER A 618 -7.51 -34.37 20.61
C SER A 618 -8.51 -35.37 20.03
N LYS A 619 -9.77 -34.94 19.94
CA LYS A 619 -10.89 -35.74 19.45
C LYS A 619 -11.23 -35.40 18.00
N ALA A 620 -11.65 -36.40 17.22
CA ALA A 620 -12.14 -36.25 15.86
C ALA A 620 -13.39 -35.38 15.80
N ARG A 621 -13.42 -34.39 14.89
CA ARG A 621 -14.61 -33.57 14.65
C ARG A 621 -15.62 -34.22 13.71
N TYR A 622 -15.13 -35.02 12.77
CA TYR A 622 -15.90 -35.65 11.71
C TYR A 622 -15.63 -37.15 11.67
N THR A 623 -16.60 -37.91 11.18
CA THR A 623 -16.45 -39.33 10.87
C THR A 623 -15.92 -39.45 9.44
N VAL A 624 -14.77 -40.10 9.25
CA VAL A 624 -14.18 -40.35 7.93
C VAL A 624 -13.99 -41.86 7.78
N ARG A 625 -14.90 -42.50 7.02
CA ARG A 625 -14.96 -43.96 6.89
C ARG A 625 -13.69 -44.55 6.25
N THR A 626 -13.09 -43.85 5.29
CA THR A 626 -11.85 -44.29 4.62
C THR A 626 -10.66 -44.47 5.55
N PHE A 627 -10.61 -43.68 6.63
CA PHE A 627 -9.56 -43.77 7.65
C PHE A 627 -10.03 -44.53 8.90
N SER A 628 -11.18 -45.21 8.84
CA SER A 628 -11.78 -45.91 9.99
C SER A 628 -12.05 -45.03 11.21
N ILE A 629 -12.13 -43.70 11.04
CA ILE A 629 -12.26 -42.73 12.12
C ILE A 629 -13.74 -42.38 12.38
N ARG A 630 -14.16 -42.43 13.64
CA ARG A 630 -15.48 -42.00 14.12
C ARG A 630 -15.40 -40.64 14.83
N ARG A 631 -16.49 -39.87 14.79
CA ARG A 631 -16.61 -38.61 15.52
C ARG A 631 -16.38 -38.83 17.04
N ASN A 632 -15.68 -37.89 17.68
CA ASN A 632 -15.27 -37.90 19.08
C ASN A 632 -14.22 -38.93 19.49
N GLU A 633 -13.74 -39.74 18.55
CA GLU A 633 -12.64 -40.66 18.77
C GLU A 633 -11.32 -39.91 19.00
N LYS A 634 -10.45 -40.41 19.87
CA LYS A 634 -9.14 -39.80 20.16
C LYS A 634 -8.14 -40.25 19.08
N ILE A 635 -7.48 -39.31 18.42
CA ILE A 635 -6.64 -39.60 17.23
C ILE A 635 -5.26 -38.94 17.30
N SER A 636 -5.16 -37.80 17.98
CA SER A 636 -3.89 -37.10 18.14
C SER A 636 -3.68 -36.65 19.57
N VAL A 637 -2.42 -36.40 19.88
CA VAL A 637 -1.97 -36.01 21.20
C VAL A 637 -1.05 -34.80 21.06
N HIS A 638 -1.24 -33.81 21.93
CA HIS A 638 -0.44 -32.59 21.90
C HIS A 638 -0.12 -32.08 23.30
N VAL A 639 1.02 -31.39 23.41
CA VAL A 639 1.47 -30.70 24.62
C VAL A 639 1.75 -29.24 24.27
N THR A 640 1.37 -28.32 25.16
CA THR A 640 1.73 -26.90 25.05
C THR A 640 2.71 -26.51 26.14
N VAL A 641 3.97 -26.26 25.77
CA VAL A 641 5.03 -25.82 26.68
C VAL A 641 5.18 -24.30 26.60
N ARG A 642 5.52 -23.66 27.73
CA ARG A 642 5.79 -22.21 27.81
C ARG A 642 7.00 -21.95 28.70
N GLY A 643 7.58 -20.76 28.55
CA GLY A 643 8.70 -20.30 29.38
C GLY A 643 10.02 -20.97 28.98
N PRO A 644 11.00 -21.06 29.90
CA PRO A 644 12.36 -21.50 29.58
C PRO A 644 12.40 -22.94 29.04
N LYS A 645 11.53 -23.82 29.54
CA LYS A 645 11.39 -25.20 29.03
C LYS A 645 11.04 -25.25 27.55
N ALA A 646 10.28 -24.28 27.04
CA ALA A 646 9.93 -24.23 25.63
C ALA A 646 11.13 -23.84 24.75
N GLU A 647 12.01 -22.99 25.25
CA GLU A 647 13.25 -22.60 24.55
C GLU A 647 14.20 -23.79 24.46
N GLU A 648 14.42 -24.50 25.58
CA GLU A 648 15.28 -25.68 25.64
C GLU A 648 14.81 -26.79 24.68
N ILE A 649 13.51 -27.10 24.67
CA ILE A 649 12.96 -28.15 23.79
C ILE A 649 13.01 -27.72 22.32
N LEU A 650 12.77 -26.44 22.04
CA LEU A 650 12.88 -25.91 20.68
C LEU A 650 14.33 -25.99 20.17
N GLU A 651 15.31 -25.66 21.00
CA GLU A 651 16.74 -25.75 20.66
C GLU A 651 17.16 -27.19 20.34
N ARG A 652 16.71 -28.16 21.15
CA ARG A 652 16.91 -29.59 20.86
C ARG A 652 16.32 -29.99 19.50
N GLY A 653 15.11 -29.53 19.20
CA GLY A 653 14.46 -29.81 17.91
C GLY A 653 15.13 -29.14 16.71
N LEU A 654 15.62 -27.91 16.88
CA LEU A 654 16.33 -27.18 15.83
C LEU A 654 17.70 -27.80 15.53
N LYS A 655 18.36 -28.37 16.53
CA LYS A 655 19.64 -29.09 16.34
C LYS A 655 19.50 -30.27 15.37
N VAL A 656 18.38 -30.99 15.42
CA VAL A 656 18.07 -32.11 14.49
C VAL A 656 17.89 -31.62 13.05
N LYS A 657 17.41 -30.39 12.86
CA LYS A 657 17.27 -29.74 11.55
C LYS A 657 18.46 -28.84 11.19
N GLU A 658 19.59 -28.97 11.90
CA GLU A 658 20.81 -28.18 11.66
C GLU A 658 20.58 -26.66 11.64
N TYR A 659 19.60 -26.19 12.41
CA TYR A 659 19.14 -24.79 12.43
C TYR A 659 18.69 -24.25 11.04
N GLU A 660 18.40 -25.14 10.09
CA GLU A 660 17.89 -24.78 8.76
C GLU A 660 16.37 -24.90 8.70
N LEU A 661 15.69 -23.82 8.31
CA LEU A 661 14.24 -23.81 8.08
C LEU A 661 13.90 -23.23 6.70
N LYS A 662 12.89 -23.80 6.02
CA LYS A 662 12.42 -23.23 4.75
C LYS A 662 11.58 -21.98 4.99
N ALA A 663 11.63 -21.02 4.06
CA ALA A 663 10.82 -19.80 4.13
C ALA A 663 9.31 -20.08 4.18
N ARG A 664 8.84 -21.22 3.65
CA ARG A 664 7.43 -21.64 3.70
C ARG A 664 6.95 -22.06 5.10
N ASN A 665 7.87 -22.42 5.99
CA ASN A 665 7.56 -22.79 7.38
C ASN A 665 7.08 -21.60 8.21
N PHE A 666 7.38 -20.38 7.78
CA PHE A 666 6.96 -19.14 8.45
C PHE A 666 5.62 -18.63 7.89
N SER A 667 4.65 -18.44 8.78
CA SER A 667 3.34 -17.90 8.47
C SER A 667 3.37 -16.38 8.27
N GLN A 668 2.35 -15.84 7.58
CA GLN A 668 2.17 -14.39 7.45
C GLN A 668 1.98 -13.70 8.81
N THR A 669 1.47 -14.42 9.81
CA THR A 669 1.27 -13.93 11.18
C THR A 669 2.52 -14.00 12.06
N GLY A 670 3.66 -14.40 11.49
CA GLY A 670 4.94 -14.48 12.20
C GLY A 670 5.11 -15.71 13.09
N ASN A 671 4.25 -16.72 12.98
CA ASN A 671 4.45 -18.02 13.63
C ASN A 671 5.24 -18.93 12.69
N PHE A 672 5.91 -19.94 13.21
CA PHE A 672 6.57 -20.94 12.38
C PHE A 672 6.52 -22.32 12.99
N GLY A 673 6.69 -23.34 12.16
CA GLY A 673 6.71 -24.72 12.63
C GLY A 673 7.46 -25.63 11.67
N PHE A 674 7.91 -26.77 12.17
CA PHE A 674 8.65 -27.78 11.42
C PHE A 674 8.36 -29.16 12.00
N GLY A 675 8.49 -30.20 11.17
CA GLY A 675 8.32 -31.59 11.58
C GLY A 675 9.67 -32.28 11.80
N ILE A 676 9.69 -33.21 12.75
CA ILE A 676 10.78 -34.16 12.96
C ILE A 676 10.23 -35.56 12.70
N ASP A 677 10.97 -36.35 11.94
CA ASP A 677 10.53 -37.66 11.48
C ASP A 677 10.66 -38.73 12.59
N GLU A 678 11.68 -38.61 13.45
CA GLU A 678 11.93 -39.52 14.57
C GLU A 678 12.17 -38.78 15.89
N HIS A 679 11.50 -39.22 16.97
CA HIS A 679 11.73 -38.64 18.30
C HIS A 679 13.06 -39.06 18.95
N ILE A 680 13.75 -40.07 18.39
CA ILE A 680 15.04 -40.56 18.91
C ILE A 680 16.12 -39.50 18.72
N ASP A 681 16.06 -38.74 17.61
CA ASP A 681 16.99 -37.64 17.29
C ASP A 681 17.01 -36.53 18.36
N LEU A 682 15.96 -36.46 19.20
CA LEU A 682 15.86 -35.51 20.32
C LEU A 682 16.63 -35.96 21.57
N GLY A 683 17.31 -37.11 21.51
CA GLY A 683 18.14 -37.66 22.60
C GLY A 683 17.39 -38.59 23.57
N ILE A 684 16.22 -39.12 23.17
CA ILE A 684 15.47 -40.12 23.95
C ILE A 684 15.96 -41.52 23.57
N LYS A 685 16.21 -42.38 24.57
CA LYS A 685 16.59 -43.78 24.32
C LYS A 685 15.45 -44.53 23.62
N TYR A 686 15.79 -45.39 22.67
CA TYR A 686 14.82 -46.20 21.96
C TYR A 686 14.23 -47.29 22.87
N ASP A 687 12.90 -47.28 23.01
CA ASP A 687 12.14 -48.32 23.71
C ASP A 687 11.34 -49.17 22.71
N PRO A 688 11.63 -50.48 22.56
CA PRO A 688 10.92 -51.36 21.62
C PRO A 688 9.41 -51.45 21.86
N SER A 689 8.97 -51.24 23.10
CA SER A 689 7.54 -51.29 23.46
C SER A 689 6.75 -50.07 22.95
N ILE A 690 7.42 -48.93 22.76
CA ILE A 690 6.81 -47.67 22.33
C ILE A 690 6.80 -47.58 20.81
N GLY A 691 7.91 -47.90 20.15
CA GLY A 691 8.08 -47.77 18.70
C GLY A 691 8.44 -46.34 18.28
N ILE A 692 8.72 -46.13 16.99
CA ILE A 692 9.19 -44.83 16.44
C ILE A 692 8.00 -43.95 16.04
N TYR A 693 8.08 -42.67 16.40
CA TYR A 693 7.08 -41.65 16.09
C TYR A 693 7.74 -40.35 15.67
N GLY A 694 7.20 -39.72 14.63
CA GLY A 694 7.48 -38.34 14.27
C GLY A 694 6.59 -37.36 15.04
N MET A 695 7.00 -36.09 15.08
CA MET A 695 6.29 -35.03 15.77
C MET A 695 6.44 -33.68 15.08
N ASP A 696 5.42 -32.83 15.22
CA ASP A 696 5.41 -31.47 14.71
C ASP A 696 5.68 -30.45 15.82
N TYR A 697 6.59 -29.53 15.55
CA TYR A 697 6.88 -28.35 16.34
C TYR A 697 6.10 -27.16 15.78
N TYR A 698 5.29 -26.50 16.62
CA TYR A 698 4.61 -25.27 16.27
C TYR A 698 4.95 -24.16 17.28
N VAL A 699 5.72 -23.18 16.83
CA VAL A 699 6.17 -22.04 17.63
C VAL A 699 5.23 -20.86 17.40
N VAL A 700 4.58 -20.41 18.48
CA VAL A 700 3.75 -19.22 18.47
C VAL A 700 4.54 -18.04 18.97
N MET A 701 4.76 -17.07 18.08
CA MET A 701 5.46 -15.83 18.40
C MET A 701 4.49 -14.80 18.99
N GLY A 702 4.96 -14.04 19.97
CA GLY A 702 4.18 -13.02 20.64
C GLY A 702 4.98 -11.77 20.97
N ARG A 703 4.29 -10.63 21.02
CA ARG A 703 4.80 -9.41 21.64
C ARG A 703 4.08 -9.15 22.97
N PRO A 704 4.73 -8.52 23.95
CA PRO A 704 4.05 -7.97 25.12
C PRO A 704 2.82 -7.15 24.69
N GLY A 705 1.68 -7.35 25.34
CA GLY A 705 0.42 -6.66 25.01
C GLY A 705 -0.51 -7.36 24.01
N ASN A 706 -0.10 -8.46 23.37
CA ASN A 706 -1.01 -9.23 22.49
C ASN A 706 -2.27 -9.75 23.21
N ARG A 707 -2.21 -9.89 24.55
CA ARG A 707 -3.34 -10.26 25.43
C ARG A 707 -4.56 -9.34 25.31
N VAL A 708 -4.39 -8.09 24.88
CA VAL A 708 -5.51 -7.11 24.74
C VAL A 708 -6.62 -7.61 23.80
N SER A 709 -6.28 -8.45 22.83
CA SER A 709 -7.25 -9.08 21.92
C SER A 709 -7.96 -10.30 22.51
N ARG A 710 -7.42 -10.91 23.57
CA ARG A 710 -7.92 -12.18 24.14
C ARG A 710 -8.46 -12.02 25.56
N ARG A 711 -8.24 -10.88 26.22
CA ARG A 711 -8.74 -10.60 27.57
C ARG A 711 -10.27 -10.56 27.61
N LYS A 712 -10.84 -11.06 28.72
CA LYS A 712 -12.29 -11.12 28.95
C LYS A 712 -12.92 -9.74 29.11
N HIS A 713 -12.23 -8.82 29.80
CA HIS A 713 -12.68 -7.45 30.04
C HIS A 713 -12.04 -6.45 29.06
N CYS A 714 -12.82 -5.51 28.51
CA CYS A 714 -12.37 -4.47 27.57
C CYS A 714 -11.52 -5.00 26.39
N LYS A 715 -11.98 -6.03 25.69
CA LYS A 715 -11.29 -6.54 24.51
C LYS A 715 -11.11 -5.45 23.45
N ALA A 716 -9.90 -5.29 22.92
CA ALA A 716 -9.60 -4.32 21.87
C ALA A 716 -8.72 -4.95 20.77
N LYS A 717 -8.70 -4.32 19.59
CA LYS A 717 -7.89 -4.79 18.45
C LYS A 717 -6.43 -4.42 18.65
N VAL A 718 -5.51 -5.36 18.36
CA VAL A 718 -4.08 -5.08 18.30
C VAL A 718 -3.80 -4.23 17.06
N GLY A 719 -3.15 -3.08 17.25
CA GLY A 719 -2.81 -2.16 16.16
C GLY A 719 -1.88 -2.81 15.12
N VAL A 720 -2.02 -2.44 13.85
CA VAL A 720 -1.28 -3.03 12.72
C VAL A 720 0.24 -2.98 12.94
N LYS A 721 0.76 -1.88 13.51
CA LYS A 721 2.19 -1.71 13.81
C LYS A 721 2.71 -2.62 14.93
N HIS A 722 1.82 -3.22 15.72
CA HIS A 722 2.17 -4.13 16.81
C HIS A 722 2.03 -5.59 16.40
N GLN A 723 1.33 -5.88 15.30
CA GLN A 723 1.25 -7.23 14.76
C GLN A 723 2.62 -7.68 14.24
N ILE A 724 2.88 -8.98 14.34
CA ILE A 724 4.13 -9.60 13.91
C ILE A 724 3.99 -9.94 12.43
N LYS A 725 5.02 -9.62 11.66
CA LYS A 725 5.11 -9.99 10.25
C LYS A 725 5.98 -11.23 10.06
N LYS A 726 5.82 -11.87 8.90
CA LYS A 726 6.68 -12.98 8.47
C LYS A 726 8.17 -12.61 8.48
N GLU A 727 8.52 -11.46 7.92
CA GLU A 727 9.93 -11.04 7.82
C GLU A 727 10.56 -10.83 9.20
N GLU A 728 9.80 -10.25 10.14
CA GLU A 728 10.26 -10.00 11.51
C GLU A 728 10.54 -11.31 12.26
N ALA A 729 9.74 -12.36 12.03
CA ALA A 729 9.95 -13.67 12.62
C ALA A 729 11.18 -14.38 12.03
N MET A 730 11.42 -14.21 10.72
CA MET A 730 12.60 -14.73 10.03
C MET A 730 13.88 -14.05 10.52
N GLU A 731 13.87 -12.73 10.67
CA GLU A 731 15.00 -11.96 11.22
C GLU A 731 15.27 -12.33 12.68
N TRP A 732 14.21 -12.51 13.48
CA TRP A 732 14.33 -12.98 14.86
C TRP A 732 14.96 -14.37 14.94
N PHE A 733 14.56 -15.31 14.07
CA PHE A 733 15.14 -16.66 14.03
C PHE A 733 16.64 -16.62 13.68
N LYS A 734 17.02 -15.85 12.65
CA LYS A 734 18.42 -15.62 12.28
C LYS A 734 19.24 -15.01 13.41
N THR A 735 18.69 -14.04 14.13
CA THR A 735 19.44 -13.32 15.17
C THR A 735 19.54 -14.12 16.47
N ARG A 736 18.52 -14.92 16.81
CA ARG A 736 18.44 -15.61 18.10
C ARG A 736 19.16 -16.96 18.11
N PHE A 737 19.10 -17.69 16.99
CA PHE A 737 19.60 -19.06 16.87
C PHE A 737 20.66 -19.21 15.77
N ASP A 738 21.13 -18.10 15.18
CA ASP A 738 22.05 -18.10 14.03
C ASP A 738 21.57 -18.99 12.86
N GLY A 739 20.25 -19.13 12.74
CA GLY A 739 19.63 -20.11 11.85
C GLY A 739 19.63 -19.71 10.38
N VAL A 740 19.75 -20.71 9.51
CA VAL A 740 19.77 -20.54 8.05
C VAL A 740 18.34 -20.67 7.50
N ILE A 741 17.97 -19.78 6.57
CA ILE A 741 16.66 -19.84 5.92
C ILE A 741 16.82 -20.17 4.45
N SER A 742 16.26 -21.31 4.04
CA SER A 742 16.25 -21.78 2.67
C SER A 742 15.01 -21.29 1.90
N TYR A 743 15.22 -20.79 0.68
CA TYR A 743 14.17 -20.30 -0.22
C TYR A 743 13.82 -21.29 -1.33
N LYS A 744 14.41 -22.49 -1.34
CA LYS A 744 14.08 -23.55 -2.30
C LYS A 744 12.61 -23.97 -2.14
N ALA A 745 11.92 -24.14 -3.26
CA ALA A 745 10.48 -24.44 -3.34
C ALA A 745 10.09 -25.75 -2.62
#